data_AF-A0A8I0P2U7-F1
#
_entry.id   AF-A0A8I0P2U7-F1
#
_cell.length_a   1.000
_cell.length_b   1.000
_cell.length_c   1.000
_cell.angle_alpha   90.00
_cell.angle_beta   90.00
_cell.angle_gamma   90.00
#
_symmetry.space_group_name_H-M   'P 1'
#
loop_
_entity.id
_entity.type
_entity.pdbx_description
1 polymer ?
#
loop_
_entity_poly.entity_id
_entity_poly.type
_entity_poly.pdbx_seq_one_letter_code
_entity_poly.pdbx_strand_id
1 'polypeptide(L)'
;MHPSPPVDASRPASVTASVTALAWTELDQRAVDTARILAADAVQKVGNGHPGTAMSLAPAAYTLFQKVMRHDPADPDWVGRDRFVLSAGHSSLTLYIQLYLGGFGLELADLESFRTFGSKTPGHPEYGHTRGVETTTGPLGQGVANAVGMAMAARYERGLFDPEAAVGESPFDHHVFAIAGDGCLQEGISAEASSLAGHQKLGNLVLLWDDNHISIEGDTETAVSEDVTKRYEAYGWHVQRVEPKDNGDLDPVALFAAIEAAKAVTDRPSFIAMRSIIAWPAPHAQNTEAAHGSALGADEVAATKQVLGFDPEKSFDVADEVIAHTRALGERGREARAVWDKQLQEWRDGNAGRASEFDRISAGELPEGWESHLPEFETGKGVATRAASGKVLQALGAVIPELWGGSADLAGSNNTTIDKTSSFLPADNPLPEADPYGRTVHFGIREHSMAAEMNGIALHGNTRIYGGTFLVFSDYMRNAVRLSALMHLPVTYVWTHDSIGLGEDGPTHQPVEHLASLRAIPGLNVVRPADANETAIAWREILRRWTKEFGKGAPHGLALTRQGVPTYEADEDAAKGGYVLFDASNGAPEVVLIATGSEVHVAVEARERLEADGVPTRVVSMPCVEWFEEQDQGYRESVLPPSVKARVAVEAGIGLTWHKYVGDAGRIVSLEHFGASADGKVLFQEFGFTAENVAAAARESLGSETPSGTSCTTDDPLERLSGAGVSIWLDDLSRGRITSGSLAELVRRRRVVGVTTNPTIFQQAVGDASGYAEQIYDMALRGVTVSEAVRMITAADVRDAADILRPVFDTTQGRDGWVSIEVEPRLAHGTDATAAEARHLSWLVDRPNTLIKIPATRAGLRAITEVIGLGISVNVTLIFSLERYRQVMDAYLAGLEKARERGLDLSKIHSVASFFVSRVDTEIDKRLEALGTPEAAALRGKAGIANARLAYQAYEEVFGSADGSTPSSQRWAVLHRLHANKQRPLWASTGVKDPAYPDTRYVTELVAPGIVNTMPEATLEATADHGEINGNSIAGTYEQARAHLDALEKQGISYVGVVQALETEGIQKFQQSWDSLLEAVRAARPLQH
;
A
#
# COMPACT_ATOMS: atom_id res chain seq x y z
N MET A 1 76.02 -15.77 5.80
CA MET A 1 76.84 -16.94 5.41
C MET A 1 76.44 -18.12 6.25
N HIS A 2 76.28 -19.26 5.58
CA HIS A 2 76.03 -20.62 6.04
C HIS A 2 74.61 -21.04 6.52
N PRO A 3 74.21 -22.29 6.18
CA PRO A 3 72.84 -22.69 5.89
C PRO A 3 72.28 -23.70 6.90
N SER A 4 70.96 -23.85 6.92
CA SER A 4 70.27 -24.89 7.72
C SER A 4 70.24 -26.25 7.00
N PRO A 5 70.16 -27.38 7.75
CA PRO A 5 70.32 -28.75 7.24
C PRO A 5 69.00 -29.37 6.74
N PRO A 6 69.02 -30.56 6.11
CA PRO A 6 67.84 -31.18 5.53
C PRO A 6 66.98 -31.88 6.60
N VAL A 7 65.66 -31.78 6.46
CA VAL A 7 64.68 -32.44 7.34
C VAL A 7 64.36 -33.84 6.79
N ASP A 8 64.36 -34.78 7.72
CA ASP A 8 64.19 -36.22 7.63
C ASP A 8 62.78 -36.63 7.11
N ALA A 9 62.76 -37.64 6.25
CA ALA A 9 61.57 -38.14 5.57
C ALA A 9 61.02 -39.38 6.30
N SER A 10 60.21 -39.18 7.33
CA SER A 10 59.30 -40.22 7.80
C SER A 10 58.17 -39.68 8.70
N ARG A 11 57.04 -39.32 8.09
CA ARG A 11 55.69 -39.34 8.70
C ARG A 11 54.65 -39.56 7.58
N PRO A 12 53.58 -40.32 7.84
CA PRO A 12 52.71 -40.88 6.81
C PRO A 12 51.88 -39.78 6.12
N ALA A 13 51.71 -39.95 4.81
CA ALA A 13 50.99 -39.05 3.92
C ALA A 13 49.61 -38.67 4.48
N SER A 14 49.37 -37.36 4.60
CA SER A 14 48.03 -36.82 4.77
C SER A 14 47.19 -37.18 3.55
N VAL A 15 45.97 -37.60 3.80
CA VAL A 15 44.92 -37.89 2.82
C VAL A 15 44.81 -36.71 1.85
N THR A 16 45.28 -36.90 0.62
CA THR A 16 44.86 -36.10 -0.52
C THR A 16 43.37 -36.34 -0.71
N ALA A 17 42.54 -35.36 -0.41
CA ALA A 17 41.11 -35.39 -0.73
C ALA A 17 40.96 -35.56 -2.25
N SER A 18 40.59 -36.76 -2.69
CA SER A 18 40.14 -36.96 -4.06
C SER A 18 38.82 -36.25 -4.22
N VAL A 19 38.71 -35.31 -5.16
CA VAL A 19 37.41 -34.79 -5.61
C VAL A 19 36.56 -35.99 -6.00
N THR A 20 35.53 -36.30 -5.23
CA THR A 20 34.54 -37.31 -5.64
C THR A 20 33.88 -36.81 -6.91
N ALA A 21 34.04 -37.56 -8.00
CA ALA A 21 33.39 -37.22 -9.27
C ALA A 21 31.87 -37.12 -9.10
N LEU A 22 31.24 -36.11 -9.70
CA LEU A 22 29.78 -35.95 -9.70
C LEU A 22 29.13 -37.19 -10.33
N ALA A 23 28.30 -37.89 -9.56
CA ALA A 23 27.44 -38.94 -10.10
C ALA A 23 26.23 -38.31 -10.80
N TRP A 24 26.25 -38.32 -12.13
CA TRP A 24 25.19 -37.83 -13.00
C TRP A 24 24.59 -38.97 -13.82
N THR A 25 23.30 -39.22 -13.64
CA THR A 25 22.55 -40.33 -14.24
C THR A 25 21.55 -39.81 -15.27
N GLU A 26 20.97 -40.71 -16.07
CA GLU A 26 19.87 -40.37 -16.97
C GLU A 26 18.66 -39.80 -16.23
N LEU A 27 18.40 -40.23 -14.99
CA LEU A 27 17.31 -39.67 -14.17
C LEU A 27 17.63 -38.25 -13.67
N ASP A 28 18.91 -37.92 -13.44
CA ASP A 28 19.31 -36.54 -13.14
C ASP A 28 19.05 -35.63 -14.34
N GLN A 29 19.46 -36.06 -15.53
CA GLN A 29 19.18 -35.32 -16.76
C GLN A 29 17.66 -35.20 -17.01
N ARG A 30 16.91 -36.29 -16.81
CA ARG A 30 15.45 -36.26 -17.00
C ARG A 30 14.76 -35.31 -16.02
N ALA A 31 15.21 -35.25 -14.76
CA ALA A 31 14.69 -34.32 -13.77
C ALA A 31 14.96 -32.85 -14.15
N VAL A 32 16.14 -32.56 -14.70
CA VAL A 32 16.44 -31.24 -15.27
C VAL A 32 15.49 -30.90 -16.42
N ASP A 33 15.27 -31.82 -17.36
CA ASP A 33 14.37 -31.59 -18.49
C ASP A 33 12.91 -31.42 -18.03
N THR A 34 12.47 -32.20 -17.03
CA THR A 34 11.17 -32.03 -16.37
C THR A 34 11.04 -30.64 -15.75
N ALA A 35 12.09 -30.12 -15.10
CA ALA A 35 12.06 -28.77 -14.54
C ALA A 35 11.89 -27.69 -15.61
N ARG A 36 12.51 -27.84 -16.78
CA ARG A 36 12.32 -26.92 -17.91
C ARG A 36 10.87 -26.91 -18.38
N ILE A 37 10.29 -28.08 -18.58
CA ILE A 37 8.91 -28.21 -19.05
C ILE A 37 7.90 -27.69 -18.01
N LEU A 38 8.12 -27.96 -16.71
CA LEU A 38 7.28 -27.40 -15.65
C LEU A 38 7.32 -25.87 -15.63
N ALA A 39 8.48 -25.26 -15.88
CA ALA A 39 8.59 -23.80 -15.96
C ALA A 39 7.79 -23.26 -17.15
N ALA A 40 7.92 -23.87 -18.33
CA ALA A 40 7.17 -23.50 -19.52
C ALA A 40 5.65 -23.68 -19.33
N ASP A 41 5.21 -24.81 -18.79
CA ASP A 41 3.80 -25.14 -18.57
C ASP A 41 3.15 -24.23 -17.52
N ALA A 42 3.84 -23.93 -16.41
CA ALA A 42 3.33 -23.03 -15.36
C ALA A 42 3.07 -21.62 -15.90
N VAL A 43 4.02 -21.06 -16.67
CA VAL A 43 3.86 -19.76 -17.32
C VAL A 43 2.76 -19.82 -18.38
N GLN A 44 2.72 -20.87 -19.20
CA GLN A 44 1.73 -21.03 -20.26
C GLN A 44 0.30 -21.14 -19.72
N LYS A 45 0.11 -21.80 -18.58
CA LYS A 45 -1.20 -21.98 -17.94
C LYS A 45 -1.78 -20.66 -17.44
N VAL A 46 -0.98 -19.81 -16.80
CA VAL A 46 -1.44 -18.49 -16.31
C VAL A 46 -1.34 -17.38 -17.37
N GLY A 47 -0.63 -17.64 -18.47
CA GLY A 47 -0.45 -16.72 -19.60
C GLY A 47 0.56 -15.60 -19.37
N ASN A 48 1.30 -15.62 -18.26
CA ASN A 48 2.31 -14.61 -17.92
C ASN A 48 3.38 -15.17 -16.97
N GLY A 49 4.60 -14.63 -16.98
CA GLY A 49 5.72 -15.12 -16.16
C GLY A 49 7.03 -15.18 -16.92
N HIS A 50 8.07 -15.78 -16.32
CA HIS A 50 9.44 -15.76 -16.84
C HIS A 50 9.97 -17.20 -17.06
N PRO A 51 9.71 -17.82 -18.22
CA PRO A 51 10.09 -19.21 -18.46
C PRO A 51 11.56 -19.34 -18.89
N GLY A 52 12.11 -18.38 -19.64
CA GLY A 52 13.40 -18.52 -20.30
C GLY A 52 14.56 -18.76 -19.35
N THR A 53 14.70 -17.90 -18.33
CA THR A 53 15.74 -18.03 -17.30
C THR A 53 15.54 -19.32 -16.47
N ALA A 54 14.29 -19.68 -16.18
CA ALA A 54 14.00 -20.88 -15.40
C ALA A 54 14.37 -22.18 -16.14
N MET A 55 14.21 -22.19 -17.46
CA MET A 55 14.61 -23.31 -18.32
C MET A 55 16.13 -23.42 -18.45
N SER A 56 16.82 -22.31 -18.70
CA SER A 56 18.28 -22.32 -18.85
C SER A 56 18.99 -22.66 -17.54
N LEU A 57 18.49 -22.18 -16.39
CA LEU A 57 19.07 -22.44 -15.07
C LEU A 57 18.68 -23.77 -14.44
N ALA A 58 17.81 -24.57 -15.06
CA ALA A 58 17.40 -25.86 -14.52
C ALA A 58 18.59 -26.78 -14.13
N PRO A 59 19.67 -26.92 -14.93
CA PRO A 59 20.83 -27.71 -14.55
C PRO A 59 21.56 -27.16 -13.33
N ALA A 60 21.71 -25.83 -13.23
CA ALA A 60 22.41 -25.19 -12.12
C ALA A 60 21.64 -25.31 -10.80
N ALA A 61 20.34 -25.02 -10.83
CA ALA A 61 19.47 -25.16 -9.67
C ALA A 61 19.36 -26.62 -9.20
N TYR A 62 19.23 -27.57 -10.14
CA TYR A 62 19.23 -28.99 -9.81
C TYR A 62 20.53 -29.44 -9.15
N THR A 63 21.67 -29.03 -9.70
CA THR A 63 22.99 -29.36 -9.14
C THR A 63 23.13 -28.84 -7.72
N LEU A 64 22.76 -27.56 -7.48
CA LEU A 64 22.79 -26.98 -6.15
C LEU A 64 21.90 -27.76 -5.17
N PHE A 65 20.61 -27.91 -5.47
CA PHE A 65 19.65 -28.48 -4.53
C PHE A 65 19.83 -29.98 -4.31
N GLN A 66 20.13 -30.75 -5.35
CA GLN A 66 20.13 -32.20 -5.27
C GLN A 66 21.50 -32.79 -4.92
N LYS A 67 22.60 -32.08 -5.25
CA LYS A 67 23.96 -32.65 -5.22
C LYS A 67 24.94 -31.87 -4.33
N VAL A 68 24.71 -30.58 -4.07
CA VAL A 68 25.67 -29.73 -3.34
C VAL A 68 25.17 -29.35 -1.95
N MET A 69 23.99 -28.74 -1.88
CA MET A 69 23.51 -28.09 -0.67
C MET A 69 23.19 -29.09 0.43
N ARG A 70 23.59 -28.74 1.66
CA ARG A 70 23.21 -29.42 2.89
C ARG A 70 21.92 -28.81 3.43
N HIS A 71 20.80 -29.51 3.27
CA HIS A 71 19.48 -29.05 3.70
C HIS A 71 18.52 -30.23 3.90
N ASP A 72 17.49 -30.02 4.73
CA ASP A 72 16.45 -31.01 5.00
C ASP A 72 15.07 -30.44 4.61
N PRO A 73 14.43 -30.95 3.55
CA PRO A 73 13.08 -30.52 3.16
C PRO A 73 12.04 -30.66 4.28
N ALA A 74 12.23 -31.60 5.21
CA ALA A 74 11.32 -31.80 6.35
C ALA A 74 11.46 -30.71 7.42
N ASP A 75 12.59 -30.01 7.47
CA ASP A 75 12.88 -28.90 8.39
C ASP A 75 13.69 -27.80 7.68
N PRO A 76 13.02 -26.96 6.88
CA PRO A 76 13.67 -25.89 6.13
C PRO A 76 14.22 -24.78 7.03
N ASP A 77 13.90 -24.78 8.33
CA ASP A 77 14.38 -23.79 9.29
C ASP A 77 15.60 -24.29 10.08
N TRP A 78 16.10 -25.50 9.76
CA TRP A 78 17.30 -26.07 10.36
C TRP A 78 18.48 -25.08 10.34
N VAL A 79 19.03 -24.78 11.53
CA VAL A 79 20.10 -23.79 11.72
C VAL A 79 21.33 -24.08 10.85
N GLY A 80 21.76 -25.34 10.82
CA GLY A 80 22.96 -25.78 10.10
C GLY A 80 22.77 -26.01 8.58
N ARG A 81 21.63 -25.64 7.99
CA ARG A 81 21.43 -25.76 6.54
C ARG A 81 22.30 -24.76 5.77
N ASP A 82 22.67 -25.09 4.54
CA ASP A 82 23.14 -24.07 3.59
C ASP A 82 21.98 -23.15 3.20
N ARG A 83 22.25 -21.87 2.99
CA ARG A 83 21.23 -20.89 2.56
C ARG A 83 21.25 -20.72 1.05
N PHE A 84 20.09 -20.55 0.43
CA PHE A 84 19.97 -20.26 -1.00
C PHE A 84 19.15 -19.00 -1.27
N VAL A 85 19.73 -18.07 -2.04
CA VAL A 85 19.09 -16.83 -2.45
C VAL A 85 18.99 -16.74 -3.98
N LEU A 86 17.76 -16.71 -4.49
CA LEU A 86 17.51 -16.42 -5.91
C LEU A 86 17.43 -14.90 -6.11
N SER A 87 18.56 -14.22 -6.29
CA SER A 87 18.57 -12.77 -6.50
C SER A 87 17.87 -12.37 -7.80
N ALA A 88 17.95 -13.20 -8.85
CA ALA A 88 17.15 -13.05 -10.07
C ALA A 88 15.70 -13.50 -9.82
N GLY A 89 15.00 -12.81 -8.91
CA GLY A 89 13.70 -13.24 -8.38
C GLY A 89 12.59 -13.38 -9.44
N HIS A 90 12.75 -12.78 -10.62
CA HIS A 90 11.81 -12.98 -11.73
C HIS A 90 11.74 -14.46 -12.16
N SER A 91 12.85 -15.19 -12.04
CA SER A 91 12.99 -16.61 -12.34
C SER A 91 12.48 -17.51 -11.21
N SER A 92 11.41 -17.09 -10.52
CA SER A 92 10.86 -17.73 -9.31
C SER A 92 10.57 -19.22 -9.47
N LEU A 93 10.17 -19.65 -10.68
CA LEU A 93 9.97 -21.06 -11.01
C LEU A 93 11.25 -21.90 -10.90
N THR A 94 12.44 -21.32 -11.10
CA THR A 94 13.73 -21.99 -10.79
C THR A 94 13.74 -22.50 -9.37
N LEU A 95 13.28 -21.69 -8.40
CA LEU A 95 13.24 -22.06 -6.99
C LEU A 95 12.05 -22.96 -6.67
N TYR A 96 10.83 -22.57 -7.07
CA TYR A 96 9.62 -23.33 -6.73
C TYR A 96 9.65 -24.77 -7.24
N ILE A 97 10.23 -25.00 -8.42
CA ILE A 97 10.36 -26.34 -8.97
C ILE A 97 11.35 -27.17 -8.14
N GLN A 98 12.47 -26.62 -7.67
CA GLN A 98 13.37 -27.37 -6.78
C GLN A 98 12.71 -27.68 -5.43
N LEU A 99 11.91 -26.74 -4.90
CA LEU A 99 11.14 -26.97 -3.67
C LEU A 99 10.09 -28.08 -3.84
N TYR A 100 9.41 -28.14 -4.99
CA TYR A 100 8.50 -29.23 -5.35
C TYR A 100 9.24 -30.58 -5.51
N LEU A 101 10.29 -30.61 -6.33
CA LEU A 101 11.08 -31.81 -6.62
C LEU A 101 11.75 -32.37 -5.36
N GLY A 102 12.23 -31.48 -4.47
CA GLY A 102 12.87 -31.82 -3.21
C GLY A 102 11.90 -32.21 -2.09
N GLY A 103 10.60 -31.95 -2.24
CA GLY A 103 9.60 -32.28 -1.22
C GLY A 103 9.54 -31.30 -0.04
N PHE A 104 9.76 -30.00 -0.28
CA PHE A 104 9.67 -28.93 0.73
C PHE A 104 8.23 -28.56 1.11
N GLY A 105 7.22 -29.23 0.54
CA GLY A 105 5.81 -29.03 0.82
C GLY A 105 5.03 -28.28 -0.27
N LEU A 106 5.70 -27.83 -1.34
CA LEU A 106 5.03 -27.50 -2.59
C LEU A 106 4.68 -28.79 -3.34
N GLU A 107 3.48 -28.83 -3.91
CA GLU A 107 3.00 -29.91 -4.76
C GLU A 107 2.76 -29.42 -6.19
N LEU A 108 2.49 -30.35 -7.12
CA LEU A 108 2.27 -30.00 -8.53
C LEU A 108 1.12 -29.00 -8.71
N ALA A 109 0.07 -29.13 -7.90
CA ALA A 109 -1.07 -28.21 -7.87
C ALA A 109 -0.69 -26.76 -7.51
N ASP A 110 0.36 -26.57 -6.72
CA ASP A 110 0.87 -25.24 -6.41
C ASP A 110 1.54 -24.61 -7.65
N LEU A 111 2.39 -25.36 -8.37
CA LEU A 111 3.00 -24.90 -9.63
C LEU A 111 1.95 -24.60 -10.71
N GLU A 112 0.90 -25.42 -10.74
CA GLU A 112 -0.28 -25.23 -11.56
C GLU A 112 -1.10 -23.96 -11.22
N SER A 113 -0.88 -23.39 -10.03
CA SER A 113 -1.52 -22.18 -9.53
C SER A 113 -0.58 -20.97 -9.52
N PHE A 114 0.58 -21.07 -10.18
CA PHE A 114 1.56 -20.00 -10.30
C PHE A 114 0.92 -18.65 -10.65
N ARG A 115 1.30 -17.60 -9.91
CA ARG A 115 0.81 -16.21 -10.10
C ARG A 115 -0.69 -16.02 -9.99
N THR A 116 -1.39 -16.87 -9.26
CA THR A 116 -2.81 -16.68 -8.93
C THR A 116 -2.99 -16.23 -7.48
N PHE A 117 -4.11 -15.54 -7.22
CA PHE A 117 -4.43 -15.00 -5.90
C PHE A 117 -4.47 -16.12 -4.84
N GLY A 118 -3.72 -15.93 -3.74
CA GLY A 118 -3.64 -16.88 -2.64
C GLY A 118 -2.79 -18.13 -2.89
N SER A 119 -2.18 -18.29 -4.07
CA SER A 119 -1.27 -19.40 -4.35
C SER A 119 0.04 -19.28 -3.56
N LYS A 120 0.68 -20.42 -3.23
CA LYS A 120 2.00 -20.47 -2.57
C LYS A 120 3.18 -20.17 -3.51
N THR A 121 2.89 -19.82 -4.77
CA THR A 121 3.87 -19.60 -5.84
C THR A 121 3.60 -18.24 -6.49
N PRO A 122 3.84 -17.14 -5.76
CA PRO A 122 3.69 -15.79 -6.28
C PRO A 122 4.64 -15.51 -7.45
N GLY A 123 4.48 -14.35 -8.09
CA GLY A 123 5.28 -14.03 -9.28
C GLY A 123 6.78 -13.89 -9.04
N HIS A 124 7.16 -13.54 -7.82
CA HIS A 124 8.52 -13.47 -7.31
C HIS A 124 8.56 -14.17 -5.93
N PRO A 125 9.69 -14.74 -5.47
CA PRO A 125 9.77 -15.42 -4.18
C PRO A 125 9.43 -14.47 -3.03
N GLU A 126 8.58 -14.92 -2.10
CA GLU A 126 8.16 -14.17 -0.92
C GLU A 126 8.47 -15.00 0.34
N TYR A 127 9.34 -14.46 1.21
CA TYR A 127 9.62 -15.01 2.53
C TYR A 127 8.35 -15.04 3.39
N GLY A 128 8.19 -16.09 4.20
CA GLY A 128 7.01 -16.33 5.03
C GLY A 128 5.78 -16.85 4.28
N HIS A 129 5.72 -16.68 2.96
CA HIS A 129 4.60 -17.14 2.13
C HIS A 129 4.85 -18.54 1.53
N THR A 130 6.08 -18.78 1.07
CA THR A 130 6.48 -20.07 0.48
C THR A 130 7.54 -20.74 1.36
N ARG A 131 7.24 -21.95 1.84
CA ARG A 131 8.18 -22.77 2.64
C ARG A 131 9.46 -23.06 1.85
N GLY A 132 10.63 -22.77 2.43
CA GLY A 132 11.94 -22.95 1.81
C GLY A 132 12.43 -21.74 0.97
N VAL A 133 11.69 -20.63 0.96
CA VAL A 133 12.17 -19.35 0.43
C VAL A 133 12.87 -18.57 1.55
N GLU A 134 14.18 -18.35 1.41
CA GLU A 134 15.02 -17.70 2.43
C GLU A 134 14.86 -16.18 2.49
N THR A 135 14.46 -15.53 1.39
CA THR A 135 14.30 -14.07 1.31
C THR A 135 13.33 -13.68 0.21
N THR A 136 12.60 -12.58 0.40
CA THR A 136 11.80 -11.97 -0.67
C THR A 136 12.72 -11.28 -1.67
N THR A 137 12.58 -11.63 -2.95
CA THR A 137 13.37 -11.06 -4.06
C THR A 137 12.44 -10.60 -5.18
N GLY A 138 12.99 -9.92 -6.18
CA GLY A 138 12.22 -9.32 -7.27
C GLY A 138 12.84 -7.99 -7.68
N PRO A 139 12.94 -7.01 -6.76
CA PRO A 139 13.82 -5.87 -6.96
C PRO A 139 15.26 -6.38 -7.09
N LEU A 140 15.87 -6.14 -8.25
CA LEU A 140 17.15 -6.72 -8.62
C LEU A 140 18.30 -6.19 -7.72
N GLY A 141 19.35 -6.99 -7.57
CA GLY A 141 20.50 -6.68 -6.70
C GLY A 141 20.29 -6.88 -5.19
N GLN A 142 19.06 -6.76 -4.69
CA GLN A 142 18.75 -6.95 -3.25
C GLN A 142 19.15 -8.33 -2.72
N GLY A 143 18.87 -9.39 -3.49
CA GLY A 143 19.22 -10.76 -3.08
C GLY A 143 20.73 -11.00 -2.96
N VAL A 144 21.55 -10.35 -3.80
CA VAL A 144 23.02 -10.39 -3.66
C VAL A 144 23.42 -9.79 -2.30
N ALA A 145 22.90 -8.62 -1.96
CA ALA A 145 23.19 -7.96 -0.69
C ALA A 145 22.63 -8.73 0.52
N ASN A 146 21.45 -9.35 0.41
CA ASN A 146 20.94 -10.24 1.47
C ASN A 146 21.88 -11.44 1.69
N ALA A 147 22.40 -12.05 0.61
CA ALA A 147 23.34 -13.16 0.73
C ALA A 147 24.65 -12.76 1.42
N VAL A 148 25.16 -11.55 1.15
CA VAL A 148 26.31 -10.97 1.89
C VAL A 148 25.98 -10.84 3.38
N GLY A 149 24.81 -10.29 3.71
CA GLY A 149 24.32 -10.22 5.09
C GLY A 149 24.23 -11.57 5.79
N MET A 150 23.68 -12.60 5.12
CA MET A 150 23.61 -13.96 5.64
C MET A 150 25.01 -14.54 5.90
N ALA A 151 25.97 -14.30 5.01
CA ALA A 151 27.34 -14.75 5.19
C ALA A 151 28.06 -14.02 6.35
N MET A 152 27.79 -12.72 6.54
CA MET A 152 28.27 -11.97 7.71
C MET A 152 27.68 -12.53 9.00
N ALA A 153 26.37 -12.79 9.04
CA ALA A 153 25.69 -13.36 10.20
C ALA A 153 26.24 -14.75 10.56
N ALA A 154 26.45 -15.63 9.59
CA ALA A 154 27.06 -16.94 9.83
C ALA A 154 28.42 -16.83 10.55
N ARG A 155 29.28 -15.89 10.15
CA ARG A 155 30.57 -15.65 10.83
C ARG A 155 30.39 -15.05 12.22
N TYR A 156 29.48 -14.10 12.39
CA TYR A 156 29.22 -13.48 13.69
C TYR A 156 28.65 -14.50 14.70
N GLU A 157 27.65 -15.30 14.29
CA GLU A 157 27.06 -16.36 15.11
C GLU A 157 28.06 -17.46 15.46
N ARG A 158 28.95 -17.84 14.52
CA ARG A 158 30.09 -18.70 14.84
C ARG A 158 30.96 -18.11 15.95
N GLY A 159 31.17 -16.80 15.94
CA GLY A 159 31.86 -16.07 17.01
C GLY A 159 31.16 -16.10 18.37
N LEU A 160 29.83 -16.08 18.37
CA LEU A 160 29.03 -16.18 19.60
C LEU A 160 29.05 -17.60 20.19
N PHE A 161 28.96 -18.62 19.34
CA PHE A 161 28.68 -19.98 19.78
C PHE A 161 29.91 -20.90 19.76
N ASP A 162 30.80 -20.75 18.78
CA ASP A 162 31.93 -21.68 18.59
C ASP A 162 33.20 -21.06 17.94
N PRO A 163 33.72 -19.91 18.44
CA PRO A 163 34.84 -19.17 17.83
C PRO A 163 36.17 -19.93 17.74
N GLU A 164 36.37 -20.95 18.59
CA GLU A 164 37.64 -21.69 18.72
C GLU A 164 37.72 -22.89 17.77
N ALA A 165 36.61 -23.29 17.15
CA ALA A 165 36.60 -24.40 16.20
C ALA A 165 37.47 -24.09 14.99
N ALA A 166 38.10 -25.11 14.42
CA ALA A 166 38.78 -24.97 13.14
C ALA A 166 37.74 -24.71 12.03
N VAL A 167 38.17 -24.03 10.96
CA VAL A 167 37.31 -23.69 9.82
C VAL A 167 36.74 -24.98 9.21
N GLY A 168 35.41 -25.08 9.14
CA GLY A 168 34.70 -26.23 8.60
C GLY A 168 34.41 -27.35 9.60
N GLU A 169 34.83 -27.22 10.86
CA GLU A 169 34.59 -28.21 11.92
C GLU A 169 33.44 -27.82 12.87
N SER A 170 32.96 -26.58 12.82
CA SER A 170 31.87 -26.13 13.70
C SER A 170 30.51 -26.61 13.19
N PRO A 171 29.55 -27.01 14.07
CA PRO A 171 28.17 -27.23 13.64
C PRO A 171 27.52 -25.96 13.06
N PHE A 172 28.03 -24.77 13.37
CA PHE A 172 27.50 -23.51 12.83
C PHE A 172 28.07 -23.16 11.45
N ASP A 173 29.07 -23.88 10.95
CA ASP A 173 29.65 -23.64 9.64
C ASP A 173 28.73 -24.16 8.52
N HIS A 174 28.35 -23.27 7.59
CA HIS A 174 27.55 -23.56 6.40
C HIS A 174 27.79 -22.50 5.31
N HIS A 175 27.38 -22.80 4.08
CA HIS A 175 27.54 -21.93 2.92
C HIS A 175 26.28 -21.11 2.64
N VAL A 176 26.49 -19.98 1.97
CA VAL A 176 25.44 -19.15 1.38
C VAL A 176 25.64 -19.17 -0.13
N PHE A 177 24.65 -19.69 -0.84
CA PHE A 177 24.61 -19.73 -2.29
C PHE A 177 23.63 -18.67 -2.81
N ALA A 178 24.03 -17.95 -3.85
CA ALA A 178 23.14 -17.02 -4.52
C ALA A 178 23.22 -17.17 -6.05
N ILE A 179 22.09 -17.02 -6.74
CA ILE A 179 22.05 -16.89 -8.20
C ILE A 179 21.61 -15.47 -8.57
N ALA A 180 22.45 -14.79 -9.34
CA ALA A 180 22.19 -13.48 -9.92
C ALA A 180 22.12 -13.58 -11.45
N GLY A 181 21.39 -12.67 -12.09
CA GLY A 181 21.44 -12.45 -13.54
C GLY A 181 22.05 -11.08 -13.85
N ASP A 182 22.16 -10.74 -15.13
CA ASP A 182 22.77 -9.49 -15.60
C ASP A 182 22.17 -8.25 -14.92
N GLY A 183 20.83 -8.19 -14.84
CA GLY A 183 20.14 -7.06 -14.20
C GLY A 183 20.49 -6.88 -12.72
N CYS A 184 20.81 -7.96 -11.99
CA CYS A 184 21.28 -7.83 -10.61
C CYS A 184 22.66 -7.17 -10.54
N LEU A 185 23.55 -7.46 -11.50
CA LEU A 185 24.95 -7.01 -11.49
C LEU A 185 25.14 -5.61 -12.08
N GLN A 186 24.14 -5.10 -12.80
CA GLN A 186 24.04 -3.71 -13.22
C GLN A 186 23.58 -2.78 -12.08
N GLU A 187 22.82 -3.30 -11.12
CA GLU A 187 22.32 -2.52 -9.98
C GLU A 187 23.46 -2.14 -9.01
N GLY A 188 23.53 -0.85 -8.66
CA GLY A 188 24.59 -0.29 -7.82
C GLY A 188 24.72 -0.96 -6.44
N ILE A 189 23.59 -1.39 -5.86
CA ILE A 189 23.56 -2.12 -4.57
C ILE A 189 24.38 -3.41 -4.60
N SER A 190 24.44 -4.11 -5.74
CA SER A 190 25.22 -5.35 -5.86
C SER A 190 26.73 -5.06 -5.86
N ALA A 191 27.15 -3.92 -6.42
CA ALA A 191 28.53 -3.47 -6.40
C ALA A 191 28.97 -3.05 -5.00
N GLU A 192 28.11 -2.31 -4.27
CA GLU A 192 28.31 -1.98 -2.86
C GLU A 192 28.51 -3.24 -2.02
N ALA A 193 27.56 -4.17 -2.07
CA ALA A 193 27.60 -5.41 -1.30
C ALA A 193 28.79 -6.30 -1.68
N SER A 194 29.08 -6.43 -2.97
CA SER A 194 30.20 -7.27 -3.43
C SER A 194 31.55 -6.67 -3.05
N SER A 195 31.69 -5.35 -3.06
CA SER A 195 32.87 -4.65 -2.56
C SER A 195 33.07 -4.92 -1.07
N LEU A 196 32.01 -4.84 -0.25
CA LEU A 196 32.09 -5.14 1.18
C LEU A 196 32.38 -6.63 1.45
N ALA A 197 31.75 -7.55 0.74
CA ALA A 197 31.98 -8.99 0.90
C ALA A 197 33.43 -9.39 0.62
N GLY A 198 34.04 -8.80 -0.42
CA GLY A 198 35.45 -8.98 -0.74
C GLY A 198 36.36 -8.40 0.35
N HIS A 199 36.08 -7.19 0.83
CA HIS A 199 36.78 -6.58 1.97
C HIS A 199 36.67 -7.45 3.23
N GLN A 200 35.49 -8.01 3.49
CA GLN A 200 35.21 -8.87 4.63
C GLN A 200 35.70 -10.31 4.45
N LYS A 201 36.19 -10.71 3.28
CA LYS A 201 36.72 -12.07 3.04
C LYS A 201 35.74 -13.19 3.38
N LEU A 202 34.48 -13.03 2.97
CA LEU A 202 33.38 -13.97 3.27
C LEU A 202 33.49 -15.28 2.47
N GLY A 203 34.42 -16.16 2.86
CA GLY A 203 34.71 -17.41 2.14
C GLY A 203 33.58 -18.44 2.05
N ASN A 204 32.54 -18.29 2.86
CA ASN A 204 31.35 -19.15 2.79
C ASN A 204 30.30 -18.67 1.78
N LEU A 205 30.51 -17.54 1.11
CA LEU A 205 29.61 -16.99 0.09
C LEU A 205 30.02 -17.43 -1.31
N VAL A 206 29.10 -18.06 -2.04
CA VAL A 206 29.26 -18.45 -3.45
C VAL A 206 28.15 -17.82 -4.29
N LEU A 207 28.53 -16.85 -5.13
CA LEU A 207 27.63 -16.17 -6.06
C LEU A 207 27.79 -16.75 -7.47
N LEU A 208 26.70 -17.27 -8.02
CA LEU A 208 26.62 -17.76 -9.39
C LEU A 208 25.94 -16.70 -10.24
N TRP A 209 26.58 -16.30 -11.34
CA TRP A 209 26.02 -15.37 -12.31
C TRP A 209 25.55 -16.13 -13.55
N ASP A 210 24.27 -15.99 -13.87
CA ASP A 210 23.70 -16.39 -15.16
C ASP A 210 24.15 -15.39 -16.24
N ASP A 211 25.29 -15.69 -16.87
CA ASP A 211 25.93 -14.89 -17.92
C ASP A 211 25.33 -15.27 -19.29
N ASN A 212 24.07 -14.85 -19.51
CA ASN A 212 23.27 -15.28 -20.66
C ASN A 212 23.23 -14.24 -21.81
N HIS A 213 23.76 -13.03 -21.57
CA HIS A 213 23.78 -11.88 -22.50
C HIS A 213 22.40 -11.35 -22.92
N ILE A 214 21.34 -11.63 -22.18
CA ILE A 214 19.98 -11.15 -22.47
C ILE A 214 19.39 -10.45 -21.25
N SER A 215 18.90 -9.23 -21.50
CA SER A 215 18.05 -8.47 -20.59
C SER A 215 16.65 -8.29 -21.21
N ILE A 216 15.78 -7.51 -20.56
CA ILE A 216 14.45 -7.19 -21.10
C ILE A 216 14.54 -6.52 -22.47
N GLU A 217 15.59 -5.72 -22.73
CA GLU A 217 15.78 -4.99 -24.00
C GLU A 217 16.59 -5.77 -25.05
N GLY A 218 16.76 -7.09 -24.88
CA GLY A 218 17.58 -7.90 -25.79
C GLY A 218 19.01 -8.05 -25.33
N ASP A 219 19.92 -8.08 -26.30
CA ASP A 219 21.34 -8.27 -26.07
C ASP A 219 21.89 -7.26 -25.06
N THR A 220 22.56 -7.74 -24.02
CA THR A 220 23.16 -6.91 -22.97
C THR A 220 24.18 -5.91 -23.52
N GLU A 221 24.81 -6.15 -24.67
CA GLU A 221 25.69 -5.19 -25.35
C GLU A 221 25.00 -3.84 -25.64
N THR A 222 23.66 -3.81 -25.62
CA THR A 222 22.87 -2.58 -25.73
C THR A 222 23.18 -1.58 -24.59
N ALA A 223 23.50 -2.06 -23.39
CA ALA A 223 23.70 -1.22 -22.19
C ALA A 223 24.91 -1.62 -21.30
N VAL A 224 25.55 -2.77 -21.57
CA VAL A 224 26.63 -3.34 -20.76
C VAL A 224 27.86 -3.58 -21.62
N SER A 225 29.00 -3.05 -21.21
CA SER A 225 30.30 -3.22 -21.88
C SER A 225 31.46 -3.39 -20.88
N GLU A 226 31.14 -3.63 -19.61
CA GLU A 226 32.14 -3.89 -18.57
C GLU A 226 32.61 -5.34 -18.56
N ASP A 227 33.82 -5.55 -18.03
CA ASP A 227 34.31 -6.89 -17.70
C ASP A 227 33.93 -7.22 -16.25
N VAL A 228 32.76 -7.85 -16.08
CA VAL A 228 32.21 -8.22 -14.77
C VAL A 228 33.19 -9.10 -14.00
N THR A 229 33.84 -10.06 -14.67
CA THR A 229 34.82 -10.94 -14.03
C THR A 229 36.00 -10.17 -13.43
N LYS A 230 36.58 -9.23 -14.19
CA LYS A 230 37.66 -8.36 -13.67
C LYS A 230 37.19 -7.41 -12.57
N ARG A 231 35.94 -6.94 -12.63
CA ARG A 231 35.35 -6.13 -11.55
C ARG A 231 35.29 -6.92 -10.24
N TYR A 232 34.87 -8.18 -10.29
CA TYR A 232 34.85 -9.06 -9.11
C TYR A 232 36.27 -9.42 -8.61
N GLU A 233 37.22 -9.67 -9.51
CA GLU A 233 38.64 -9.82 -9.13
C GLU A 233 39.15 -8.58 -8.39
N ALA A 234 38.81 -7.38 -8.88
CA ALA A 234 39.20 -6.11 -8.26
C ALA A 234 38.59 -5.91 -6.86
N TYR A 235 37.40 -6.47 -6.59
CA TYR A 235 36.83 -6.50 -5.24
C TYR A 235 37.52 -7.51 -4.30
N GLY A 236 38.39 -8.39 -4.81
CA GLY A 236 39.07 -9.42 -4.03
C GLY A 236 38.35 -10.76 -3.99
N TRP A 237 37.45 -11.03 -4.94
CA TRP A 237 36.75 -12.32 -5.03
C TRP A 237 37.61 -13.39 -5.71
N HIS A 238 37.33 -14.64 -5.39
CA HIS A 238 37.78 -15.78 -6.20
C HIS A 238 36.85 -15.95 -7.40
N VAL A 239 37.37 -15.76 -8.61
CA VAL A 239 36.57 -15.73 -9.84
C VAL A 239 36.83 -16.98 -10.68
N GLN A 240 35.74 -17.61 -11.13
CA GLN A 240 35.74 -18.75 -12.04
C GLN A 240 34.74 -18.52 -13.18
N ARG A 241 34.96 -19.21 -14.31
CA ARG A 241 33.99 -19.26 -15.42
C ARG A 241 33.70 -20.70 -15.80
N VAL A 242 32.44 -20.98 -16.08
CA VAL A 242 31.93 -22.26 -16.57
C VAL A 242 31.37 -22.02 -17.96
N GLU A 243 31.96 -22.68 -18.95
CA GLU A 243 31.47 -22.68 -20.34
C GLU A 243 30.30 -23.67 -20.50
N PRO A 244 29.38 -23.45 -21.45
CA PRO A 244 28.34 -24.41 -21.76
C PRO A 244 28.94 -25.66 -22.42
N LYS A 245 28.16 -26.74 -22.45
CA LYS A 245 28.42 -27.92 -23.27
C LYS A 245 28.42 -27.55 -24.75
N ASP A 246 28.98 -28.43 -25.59
CA ASP A 246 29.01 -28.27 -27.06
C ASP A 246 27.62 -28.05 -27.70
N ASN A 247 26.54 -28.53 -27.05
CA ASN A 247 25.17 -28.35 -27.50
C ASN A 247 24.49 -27.06 -27.01
N GLY A 248 25.22 -26.21 -26.27
CA GLY A 248 24.75 -24.95 -25.70
C GLY A 248 24.09 -25.05 -24.32
N ASP A 249 23.90 -26.25 -23.76
CA ASP A 249 23.36 -26.42 -22.41
C ASP A 249 24.40 -26.07 -21.34
N LEU A 250 23.96 -25.68 -20.13
CA LEU A 250 24.86 -25.58 -18.97
C LEU A 250 25.45 -26.96 -18.62
N ASP A 251 26.71 -26.98 -18.20
CA ASP A 251 27.43 -28.20 -17.78
C ASP A 251 27.37 -28.42 -16.26
N PRO A 252 26.57 -29.39 -15.76
CA PRO A 252 26.50 -29.70 -14.33
C PRO A 252 27.82 -30.21 -13.75
N VAL A 253 28.64 -30.91 -14.54
CA VAL A 253 29.90 -31.50 -14.06
C VAL A 253 30.93 -30.40 -13.86
N ALA A 254 31.08 -29.50 -14.83
CA ALA A 254 31.95 -28.34 -14.72
C ALA A 254 31.48 -27.40 -13.60
N LEU A 255 30.17 -27.16 -13.49
CA LEU A 255 29.59 -26.35 -12.43
C LEU A 255 29.85 -26.94 -11.03
N PHE A 256 29.62 -28.24 -10.85
CA PHE A 256 29.91 -28.92 -9.58
C PHE A 256 31.39 -28.79 -9.20
N ALA A 257 32.30 -29.00 -10.16
CA ALA A 257 33.73 -28.83 -9.93
C ALA A 257 34.09 -27.39 -9.52
N ALA A 258 33.49 -26.38 -10.16
CA ALA A 258 33.70 -24.98 -9.80
C ALA A 258 33.15 -24.64 -8.41
N ILE A 259 32.01 -25.21 -8.02
CA ILE A 259 31.43 -25.02 -6.68
C ILE A 259 32.30 -25.69 -5.60
N GLU A 260 32.79 -26.91 -5.82
CA GLU A 260 33.70 -27.56 -4.87
C GLU A 260 35.03 -26.81 -4.76
N ALA A 261 35.57 -26.26 -5.86
CA ALA A 261 36.73 -25.39 -5.82
C ALA A 261 36.45 -24.08 -5.06
N ALA A 262 35.25 -23.50 -5.21
CA ALA A 262 34.82 -22.31 -4.47
C ALA A 262 34.76 -22.58 -2.96
N LYS A 263 34.17 -23.72 -2.54
CA LYS A 263 34.09 -24.14 -1.12
C LYS A 263 35.46 -24.37 -0.48
N ALA A 264 36.47 -24.71 -1.29
CA ALA A 264 37.84 -24.85 -0.81
C ALA A 264 38.56 -23.51 -0.59
N VAL A 265 38.04 -22.40 -1.13
CA VAL A 265 38.56 -21.04 -0.92
C VAL A 265 37.84 -20.40 0.25
N THR A 266 38.46 -20.44 1.43
CA THR A 266 37.84 -19.99 2.69
C THR A 266 38.17 -18.55 3.07
N ASP A 267 39.05 -17.87 2.32
CA ASP A 267 39.57 -16.54 2.64
C ASP A 267 39.06 -15.43 1.69
N ARG A 268 38.19 -15.80 0.73
CA ARG A 268 37.57 -14.88 -0.24
C ARG A 268 36.20 -15.40 -0.65
N PRO A 269 35.19 -14.53 -0.81
CA PRO A 269 33.95 -14.94 -1.45
C PRO A 269 34.21 -15.40 -2.89
N SER A 270 33.39 -16.31 -3.40
CA SER A 270 33.56 -16.90 -4.73
C SER A 270 32.49 -16.45 -5.72
N PHE A 271 32.89 -16.09 -6.93
CA PHE A 271 32.05 -15.68 -8.04
C PHE A 271 32.23 -16.65 -9.21
N ILE A 272 31.13 -17.24 -9.70
CA ILE A 272 31.15 -18.20 -10.81
C ILE A 272 30.30 -17.63 -11.94
N ALA A 273 30.95 -17.18 -13.01
CA ALA A 273 30.29 -16.77 -14.25
C ALA A 273 29.87 -18.02 -15.04
N MET A 274 28.58 -18.27 -15.17
CA MET A 274 28.04 -19.42 -15.89
C MET A 274 27.51 -18.97 -17.23
N ARG A 275 28.23 -19.26 -18.31
CA ARG A 275 27.77 -18.91 -19.64
C ARG A 275 26.58 -19.80 -20.02
N SER A 276 25.40 -19.21 -20.18
CA SER A 276 24.16 -19.93 -20.52
C SER A 276 23.48 -19.34 -21.76
N ILE A 277 22.46 -20.03 -22.27
CA ILE A 277 21.58 -19.54 -23.34
C ILE A 277 20.16 -19.49 -22.78
N ILE A 278 19.60 -18.28 -22.65
CA ILE A 278 18.24 -18.12 -22.12
C ILE A 278 17.23 -18.93 -22.94
N ALA A 279 16.29 -19.57 -22.26
CA ALA A 279 15.26 -20.45 -22.83
C ALA A 279 15.76 -21.69 -23.60
N TRP A 280 17.02 -22.09 -23.44
CA TRP A 280 17.48 -23.38 -23.95
C TRP A 280 16.59 -24.54 -23.41
N PRO A 281 16.12 -25.49 -24.24
CA PRO A 281 16.40 -25.69 -25.67
C PRO A 281 15.26 -25.27 -26.62
N ALA A 282 14.47 -24.25 -26.27
CA ALA A 282 13.33 -23.81 -27.07
C ALA A 282 13.79 -23.40 -28.49
N PRO A 283 13.35 -24.09 -29.56
CA PRO A 283 13.98 -24.01 -30.87
C PRO A 283 13.90 -22.63 -31.54
N HIS A 284 12.85 -21.85 -31.23
CA HIS A 284 12.62 -20.53 -31.81
C HIS A 284 12.67 -19.40 -30.78
N ALA A 285 12.55 -19.72 -29.49
CA ALA A 285 12.58 -18.73 -28.41
C ALA A 285 13.94 -18.59 -27.69
N GLN A 286 14.84 -19.57 -27.80
CA GLN A 286 16.16 -19.48 -27.16
C GLN A 286 16.96 -18.26 -27.63
N ASN A 287 17.73 -17.66 -26.72
CA ASN A 287 18.56 -16.48 -26.99
C ASN A 287 17.77 -15.25 -27.49
N THR A 288 16.54 -15.05 -27.00
CA THR A 288 15.69 -13.89 -27.33
C THR A 288 15.16 -13.21 -26.06
N GLU A 289 14.95 -11.90 -26.12
CA GLU A 289 14.29 -11.11 -25.07
C GLU A 289 12.85 -11.54 -24.82
N ALA A 290 12.15 -12.01 -25.86
CA ALA A 290 10.76 -12.43 -25.75
C ALA A 290 10.58 -13.58 -24.76
N ALA A 291 11.58 -14.46 -24.65
CA ALA A 291 11.55 -15.58 -23.72
C ALA A 291 11.81 -15.19 -22.25
N HIS A 292 12.25 -13.95 -21.99
CA HIS A 292 12.51 -13.47 -20.64
C HIS A 292 11.23 -13.34 -19.81
N GLY A 293 10.23 -12.61 -20.30
CA GLY A 293 9.08 -12.15 -19.49
C GLY A 293 7.69 -12.46 -20.03
N SER A 294 7.59 -13.37 -21.01
CA SER A 294 6.31 -13.76 -21.60
C SER A 294 6.14 -15.27 -21.72
N ALA A 295 4.90 -15.73 -21.84
CA ALA A 295 4.63 -17.12 -22.19
C ALA A 295 5.20 -17.43 -23.58
N LEU A 296 5.85 -18.58 -23.73
CA LEU A 296 6.49 -18.97 -25.00
C LEU A 296 5.49 -19.15 -26.15
N GLY A 297 4.25 -19.49 -25.82
CA GLY A 297 3.22 -19.86 -26.79
C GLY A 297 3.10 -21.38 -26.95
N ALA A 298 1.87 -21.85 -27.20
CA ALA A 298 1.57 -23.28 -27.23
C ALA A 298 2.42 -24.06 -28.24
N ASP A 299 2.66 -23.50 -29.43
CA ASP A 299 3.46 -24.13 -30.48
C ASP A 299 4.93 -24.30 -30.03
N GLU A 300 5.50 -23.28 -29.39
CA GLU A 300 6.88 -23.31 -28.90
C GLU A 300 7.04 -24.28 -27.72
N VAL A 301 6.06 -24.33 -26.82
CA VAL A 301 6.03 -25.31 -25.71
C VAL A 301 5.97 -26.74 -26.26
N ALA A 302 5.11 -27.00 -27.25
CA ALA A 302 5.00 -28.31 -27.90
C ALA A 302 6.30 -28.69 -28.62
N ALA A 303 6.92 -27.76 -29.36
CA ALA A 303 8.19 -27.99 -30.03
C ALA A 303 9.33 -28.28 -29.04
N THR A 304 9.38 -27.54 -27.92
CA THR A 304 10.34 -27.77 -26.83
C THR A 304 10.17 -29.15 -26.21
N LYS A 305 8.92 -29.59 -25.98
CA LYS A 305 8.63 -30.95 -25.49
C LYS A 305 9.14 -32.02 -26.44
N GLN A 306 8.97 -31.84 -27.75
CA GLN A 306 9.50 -32.78 -28.76
C GLN A 306 11.02 -32.87 -28.73
N VAL A 307 11.72 -31.74 -28.61
CA VAL A 307 13.19 -31.69 -28.50
C VAL A 307 13.67 -32.48 -27.27
N LEU A 308 12.96 -32.38 -26.15
CA LEU A 308 13.29 -33.05 -24.88
C LEU A 308 12.68 -34.46 -24.74
N GLY A 309 11.99 -34.98 -25.77
CA GLY A 309 11.35 -36.30 -25.73
C GLY A 309 10.18 -36.41 -24.74
N PHE A 310 9.41 -35.34 -24.54
CA PHE A 310 8.13 -35.32 -23.83
C PHE A 310 6.94 -35.40 -24.80
N ASP A 311 5.77 -35.80 -24.30
CA ASP A 311 4.51 -35.77 -25.05
C ASP A 311 4.02 -34.31 -25.20
N PRO A 312 3.95 -33.76 -26.43
CA PRO A 312 3.56 -32.36 -26.65
C PRO A 312 2.13 -32.05 -26.23
N GLU A 313 1.24 -33.05 -26.13
CA GLU A 313 -0.18 -32.86 -25.80
C GLU A 313 -0.46 -32.84 -24.28
N LYS A 314 0.54 -33.20 -23.46
CA LYS A 314 0.39 -33.20 -22.00
C LYS A 314 1.04 -31.98 -21.39
N SER A 315 0.44 -31.45 -20.32
CA SER A 315 1.03 -30.40 -19.49
C SER A 315 1.22 -30.91 -18.07
N PHE A 316 2.25 -30.42 -17.38
CA PHE A 316 2.61 -30.85 -16.04
C PHE A 316 2.87 -32.37 -15.95
N ASP A 317 3.43 -32.96 -17.03
CA ASP A 317 3.73 -34.39 -17.12
C ASP A 317 5.03 -34.71 -16.37
N VAL A 318 4.88 -35.28 -15.17
CA VAL A 318 5.99 -35.64 -14.30
C VAL A 318 5.96 -37.15 -14.05
N ALA A 319 7.02 -37.85 -14.46
CA ALA A 319 7.12 -39.29 -14.27
C ALA A 319 7.38 -39.65 -12.79
N ASP A 320 6.74 -40.72 -12.31
CA ASP A 320 6.88 -41.20 -10.92
C ASP A 320 8.35 -41.47 -10.54
N GLU A 321 9.15 -42.01 -11.47
CA GLU A 321 10.58 -42.27 -11.26
C GLU A 321 11.41 -41.01 -11.07
N VAL A 322 11.05 -39.90 -11.74
CA VAL A 322 11.70 -38.59 -11.57
C VAL A 322 11.42 -38.07 -10.16
N ILE A 323 10.16 -38.12 -9.72
CA ILE A 323 9.79 -37.68 -8.37
C ILE A 323 10.40 -38.56 -7.30
N ALA A 324 10.39 -39.88 -7.47
CA ALA A 324 11.02 -40.79 -6.51
C ALA A 324 12.52 -40.50 -6.38
N HIS A 325 13.19 -40.24 -7.51
CA HIS A 325 14.61 -39.87 -7.57
C HIS A 325 14.89 -38.53 -6.89
N THR A 326 14.14 -37.47 -7.22
CA THR A 326 14.38 -36.12 -6.64
C THR A 326 13.98 -36.03 -5.17
N ARG A 327 12.91 -36.73 -4.74
CA ARG A 327 12.48 -36.77 -3.33
C ARG A 327 13.39 -37.63 -2.45
N ALA A 328 14.29 -38.42 -3.03
CA ALA A 328 15.38 -39.04 -2.26
C ALA A 328 16.28 -37.99 -1.57
N LEU A 329 16.20 -36.71 -1.96
CA LEU A 329 16.77 -35.60 -1.20
C LEU A 329 16.34 -35.61 0.27
N GLY A 330 15.08 -35.98 0.57
CA GLY A 330 14.59 -36.05 1.94
C GLY A 330 15.32 -37.08 2.81
N GLU A 331 15.79 -38.20 2.25
CA GLU A 331 16.64 -39.14 3.00
C GLU A 331 18.03 -38.55 3.24
N ARG A 332 18.67 -38.03 2.19
CA ARG A 332 20.01 -37.41 2.31
C ARG A 332 20.02 -36.23 3.29
N GLY A 333 18.97 -35.42 3.29
CA GLY A 333 18.77 -34.31 4.21
C GLY A 333 18.63 -34.78 5.66
N ARG A 334 17.81 -35.81 5.92
CA ARG A 334 17.69 -36.41 7.25
C ARG A 334 19.00 -37.02 7.74
N GLU A 335 19.74 -37.71 6.88
CA GLU A 335 21.06 -38.27 7.22
C GLU A 335 22.05 -37.15 7.58
N ALA A 336 22.13 -36.11 6.77
CA ALA A 336 23.01 -34.96 7.01
C ALA A 336 22.63 -34.23 8.32
N ARG A 337 21.33 -34.03 8.56
CA ARG A 337 20.84 -33.44 9.81
C ARG A 337 21.15 -34.33 11.01
N ALA A 338 20.97 -35.65 10.93
CA ALA A 338 21.28 -36.55 12.04
C ALA A 338 22.77 -36.52 12.43
N VAL A 339 23.66 -36.40 11.44
CA VAL A 339 25.10 -36.17 11.68
C VAL A 339 25.32 -34.84 12.39
N TRP A 340 24.66 -33.77 11.93
CA TRP A 340 24.75 -32.45 12.53
C TRP A 340 24.17 -32.40 13.95
N ASP A 341 23.02 -33.03 14.21
CA ASP A 341 22.39 -33.08 15.53
C ASP A 341 23.33 -33.73 16.55
N LYS A 342 24.07 -34.76 16.13
CA LYS A 342 25.13 -35.37 16.94
C LYS A 342 26.29 -34.40 17.20
N GLN A 343 26.78 -33.70 16.18
CA GLN A 343 27.84 -32.70 16.33
C GLN A 343 27.41 -31.54 17.24
N LEU A 344 26.17 -31.07 17.08
CA LEU A 344 25.59 -30.05 17.94
C LEU A 344 25.51 -30.55 19.38
N GLN A 345 25.05 -31.79 19.61
CA GLN A 345 24.99 -32.35 20.97
C GLN A 345 26.38 -32.46 21.60
N GLU A 346 27.39 -32.91 20.85
CA GLU A 346 28.78 -32.96 21.31
C GLU A 346 29.32 -31.55 21.64
N TRP A 347 29.02 -30.55 20.81
CA TRP A 347 29.33 -29.15 21.09
C TRP A 347 28.63 -28.63 22.36
N ARG A 348 27.34 -28.96 22.55
CA ARG A 348 26.55 -28.58 23.73
C ARG A 348 27.13 -29.16 25.02
N ASP A 349 27.49 -30.44 24.99
CA ASP A 349 28.10 -31.14 26.13
C ASP A 349 29.46 -30.52 26.51
N GLY A 350 30.23 -30.06 25.51
CA GLY A 350 31.51 -29.39 25.70
C GLY A 350 31.43 -27.90 26.07
N ASN A 351 30.32 -27.22 25.77
CA ASN A 351 30.18 -25.76 25.85
C ASN A 351 28.88 -25.31 26.54
N ALA A 352 28.54 -25.90 27.69
CA ALA A 352 27.25 -25.69 28.37
C ALA A 352 26.81 -24.21 28.52
N GLY A 353 27.74 -23.29 28.80
CA GLY A 353 27.43 -21.86 28.88
C GLY A 353 26.99 -21.25 27.55
N ARG A 354 27.71 -21.53 26.46
CA ARG A 354 27.34 -21.07 25.11
C ARG A 354 26.12 -21.81 24.56
N ALA A 355 25.90 -23.07 24.97
CA ALA A 355 24.68 -23.81 24.64
C ALA A 355 23.44 -23.15 25.26
N SER A 356 23.51 -22.75 26.53
CA SER A 356 22.43 -22.00 27.18
C SER A 356 22.17 -20.66 26.48
N GLU A 357 23.23 -20.00 26.02
CA GLU A 357 23.13 -18.74 25.31
C GLU A 357 22.54 -18.91 23.90
N PHE A 358 22.96 -19.94 23.18
CA PHE A 358 22.38 -20.35 21.91
C PHE A 358 20.89 -20.66 22.04
N ASP A 359 20.46 -21.36 23.10
CA ASP A 359 19.04 -21.65 23.33
C ASP A 359 18.22 -20.38 23.53
N ARG A 360 18.72 -19.47 24.39
CA ARG A 360 18.09 -18.18 24.67
C ARG A 360 17.94 -17.32 23.41
N ILE A 361 19.04 -17.16 22.67
CA ILE A 361 19.06 -16.39 21.42
C ILE A 361 18.15 -17.07 20.38
N SER A 362 18.19 -18.39 20.26
CA SER A 362 17.34 -19.14 19.32
C SER A 362 15.85 -19.04 19.66
N ALA A 363 15.51 -18.90 20.94
CA ALA A 363 14.16 -18.62 21.41
C ALA A 363 13.73 -17.15 21.21
N GLY A 364 14.67 -16.25 20.88
CA GLY A 364 14.41 -14.82 20.73
C GLY A 364 14.34 -14.06 22.04
N GLU A 365 14.69 -14.70 23.15
CA GLU A 365 14.60 -14.16 24.50
C GLU A 365 15.79 -13.23 24.79
N LEU A 366 15.60 -12.18 25.57
CA LEU A 366 16.67 -11.27 26.03
C LEU A 366 17.28 -11.76 27.36
N PRO A 367 18.50 -11.35 27.73
CA PRO A 367 19.11 -11.70 29.02
C PRO A 367 18.28 -11.18 30.19
N GLU A 368 18.13 -11.96 31.27
CA GLU A 368 17.42 -11.50 32.46
C GLU A 368 18.04 -10.21 33.03
N GLY A 369 17.21 -9.22 33.39
CA GLY A 369 17.67 -7.96 33.99
C GLY A 369 18.31 -6.95 33.03
N TRP A 370 18.33 -7.20 31.72
CA TRP A 370 18.94 -6.31 30.73
C TRP A 370 18.44 -4.85 30.82
N GLU A 371 17.16 -4.66 31.17
CA GLU A 371 16.53 -3.33 31.29
C GLU A 371 17.18 -2.45 32.37
N SER A 372 17.76 -3.06 33.42
CA SER A 372 18.45 -2.33 34.49
C SER A 372 19.75 -1.65 34.05
N HIS A 373 20.24 -1.97 32.85
CA HIS A 373 21.42 -1.36 32.24
C HIS A 373 21.09 -0.13 31.41
N LEU A 374 19.81 0.18 31.16
CA LEU A 374 19.44 1.39 30.42
C LEU A 374 19.92 2.64 31.17
N PRO A 375 20.54 3.62 30.49
CA PRO A 375 20.98 4.85 31.12
C PRO A 375 19.78 5.72 31.53
N GLU A 376 19.88 6.34 32.71
CA GLU A 376 18.98 7.39 33.15
C GLU A 376 19.53 8.77 32.75
N PHE A 377 18.65 9.68 32.34
CA PHE A 377 19.04 11.04 31.98
C PHE A 377 18.36 12.09 32.89
N GLU A 378 19.17 13.02 33.38
CA GLU A 378 18.75 14.09 34.28
C GLU A 378 17.85 15.12 33.57
N THR A 379 16.66 15.36 34.14
CA THR A 379 15.69 16.36 33.67
C THR A 379 16.31 17.77 33.58
N GLY A 380 15.95 18.52 32.54
CA GLY A 380 16.40 19.89 32.27
C GLY A 380 17.75 19.99 31.56
N LYS A 381 18.53 18.91 31.47
CA LYS A 381 19.81 18.91 30.75
C LYS A 381 19.61 18.79 29.24
N GLY A 382 20.30 19.63 28.46
CA GLY A 382 20.32 19.54 27.00
C GLY A 382 21.18 18.36 26.51
N VAL A 383 20.58 17.37 25.86
CA VAL A 383 21.26 16.19 25.29
C VAL A 383 20.71 15.93 23.88
N ALA A 384 21.58 15.66 22.91
CA ALA A 384 21.12 15.28 21.56
C ALA A 384 20.63 13.82 21.59
N THR A 385 19.52 13.51 20.93
CA THR A 385 18.94 12.16 20.98
C THR A 385 19.87 11.13 20.32
N ARG A 386 20.71 11.53 19.34
CA ARG A 386 21.80 10.67 18.82
C ARG A 386 22.82 10.28 19.91
N ALA A 387 23.17 11.21 20.80
CA ALA A 387 24.13 10.94 21.87
C ALA A 387 23.52 10.10 22.99
N ALA A 388 22.21 10.27 23.24
CA ALA A 388 21.46 9.37 24.12
C ALA A 388 21.42 7.94 23.55
N SER A 389 21.09 7.80 22.27
CA SER A 389 21.11 6.51 21.56
C SER A 389 22.46 5.80 21.65
N GLY A 390 23.57 6.52 21.46
CA GLY A 390 24.91 5.93 21.61
C GLY A 390 25.23 5.42 23.00
N LYS A 391 24.77 6.12 24.05
CA LYS A 391 24.90 5.63 25.44
C LYS A 391 24.05 4.39 25.70
N VAL A 392 22.85 4.33 25.13
CA VAL A 392 21.99 3.15 25.20
C VAL A 392 22.66 1.96 24.51
N LEU A 393 23.16 2.14 23.30
CA LEU A 393 23.89 1.09 22.56
C LEU A 393 25.11 0.58 23.34
N GLN A 394 25.91 1.48 23.94
CA GLN A 394 27.06 1.09 24.76
C GLN A 394 26.65 0.29 26.01
N ALA A 395 25.60 0.72 26.70
CA ALA A 395 25.14 0.07 27.92
C ALA A 395 24.50 -1.30 27.65
N LEU A 396 23.63 -1.38 26.63
CA LEU A 396 22.95 -2.60 26.25
C LEU A 396 23.87 -3.58 25.52
N GLY A 397 24.74 -3.08 24.66
CA GLY A 397 25.73 -3.90 23.96
C GLY A 397 26.66 -4.63 24.93
N ALA A 398 26.93 -4.11 26.13
CA ALA A 398 27.72 -4.81 27.13
C ALA A 398 27.05 -6.10 27.67
N VAL A 399 25.72 -6.21 27.60
CA VAL A 399 24.95 -7.30 28.22
C VAL A 399 24.09 -8.11 27.25
N ILE A 400 23.77 -7.60 26.07
CA ILE A 400 23.01 -8.29 25.01
C ILE A 400 23.97 -8.67 23.88
N PRO A 401 24.52 -9.90 23.88
CA PRO A 401 25.56 -10.25 22.93
C PRO A 401 25.09 -10.42 21.49
N GLU A 402 23.82 -10.72 21.29
CA GLU A 402 23.18 -10.77 19.99
C GLU A 402 22.87 -9.38 19.41
N LEU A 403 23.10 -8.27 20.14
CA LEU A 403 22.99 -6.90 19.64
C LEU A 403 24.32 -6.46 19.01
N TRP A 404 24.30 -6.22 17.71
CA TRP A 404 25.46 -5.78 16.93
C TRP A 404 25.03 -4.91 15.76
N GLY A 405 25.97 -4.23 15.11
CA GLY A 405 25.64 -3.29 14.06
C GLY A 405 26.68 -2.20 13.88
N GLY A 406 26.33 -1.15 13.16
CA GLY A 406 27.28 -0.06 12.94
C GLY A 406 26.76 1.05 12.06
N SER A 407 27.55 1.51 11.11
CA SER A 407 27.20 2.68 10.31
C SER A 407 27.79 2.67 8.90
N ALA A 408 27.06 3.33 8.00
CA ALA A 408 27.58 3.72 6.71
C ALA A 408 28.56 4.90 6.83
N ASP A 409 29.80 4.62 7.24
CA ASP A 409 30.93 5.58 7.43
C ASP A 409 30.70 6.73 8.43
N LEU A 410 29.55 6.76 9.09
CA LEU A 410 29.11 7.87 9.93
C LEU A 410 29.10 7.51 11.42
N ALA A 411 29.87 6.52 11.87
CA ALA A 411 29.77 5.96 13.22
C ALA A 411 29.94 7.01 14.35
N GLY A 412 30.88 7.95 14.18
CA GLY A 412 31.07 9.07 15.13
C GLY A 412 29.94 10.09 15.09
N SER A 413 29.36 10.34 13.93
CA SER A 413 28.26 11.29 13.76
C SER A 413 26.92 10.69 14.23
N ASN A 414 26.70 9.40 14.00
CA ASN A 414 25.49 8.68 14.41
C ASN A 414 25.55 8.22 15.88
N ASN A 415 26.75 8.15 16.47
CA ASN A 415 27.01 7.57 17.78
C ASN A 415 26.59 6.09 17.87
N THR A 416 26.95 5.30 16.87
CA THR A 416 26.52 3.90 16.75
C THR A 416 27.54 2.88 17.24
N THR A 417 28.77 3.28 17.55
CA THR A 417 29.79 2.34 18.03
C THR A 417 29.46 1.82 19.44
N ILE A 418 29.15 0.51 19.55
CA ILE A 418 28.98 -0.20 20.84
C ILE A 418 30.32 -0.25 21.60
N ASP A 419 31.36 -0.73 20.93
CA ASP A 419 32.70 -0.84 21.49
C ASP A 419 33.74 -0.51 20.42
N LYS A 420 34.63 0.42 20.75
CA LYS A 420 35.72 0.87 19.86
C LYS A 420 36.80 -0.19 19.67
N THR A 421 36.85 -1.21 20.55
CA THR A 421 37.83 -2.30 20.46
C THR A 421 37.30 -3.57 19.81
N SER A 422 36.08 -3.55 19.29
CA SER A 422 35.41 -4.73 18.73
C SER A 422 34.84 -4.43 17.34
N SER A 423 35.72 -4.28 16.34
CA SER A 423 35.31 -4.06 14.94
C SER A 423 35.20 -5.37 14.17
N PHE A 424 34.05 -5.63 13.54
CA PHE A 424 33.82 -6.79 12.69
C PHE A 424 34.64 -6.70 11.40
N LEU A 425 35.85 -7.25 11.44
CA LEU A 425 36.84 -7.14 10.38
C LEU A 425 37.63 -8.45 10.26
N PRO A 426 38.21 -8.77 9.09
CA PRO A 426 39.06 -9.96 8.93
C PRO A 426 40.23 -9.95 9.91
N ALA A 427 40.66 -11.14 10.35
CA ALA A 427 41.74 -11.31 11.34
C ALA A 427 43.08 -10.70 10.90
N ASP A 428 43.32 -10.59 9.60
CA ASP A 428 44.54 -10.03 9.02
C ASP A 428 44.38 -8.56 8.57
N ASN A 429 43.28 -7.91 8.93
CA ASN A 429 43.12 -6.47 8.75
C ASN A 429 44.17 -5.73 9.61
N PRO A 430 44.82 -4.67 9.09
CA PRO A 430 45.90 -3.99 9.78
C PRO A 430 45.49 -3.16 11.01
N LEU A 431 44.19 -2.94 11.22
CA LEU A 431 43.68 -2.15 12.34
C LEU A 431 43.77 -2.94 13.66
N PRO A 432 44.24 -2.33 14.76
CA PRO A 432 44.41 -3.01 16.04
C PRO A 432 43.09 -3.48 16.69
N GLU A 433 41.96 -2.89 16.30
CA GLU A 433 40.61 -3.25 16.75
C GLU A 433 39.92 -4.31 15.86
N ALA A 434 40.63 -4.89 14.89
CA ALA A 434 40.09 -5.91 14.00
C ALA A 434 39.83 -7.22 14.74
N ASP A 435 38.58 -7.67 14.67
CA ASP A 435 38.11 -8.92 15.25
C ASP A 435 37.11 -9.58 14.28
N PRO A 436 37.36 -10.82 13.79
CA PRO A 436 36.42 -11.55 12.94
C PRO A 436 35.02 -11.72 13.53
N TYR A 437 34.91 -11.61 14.85
CA TYR A 437 33.70 -11.75 15.65
C TYR A 437 33.30 -10.44 16.34
N GLY A 438 33.91 -9.31 15.93
CA GLY A 438 33.62 -7.99 16.48
C GLY A 438 32.17 -7.55 16.26
N ARG A 439 31.72 -6.55 17.02
CA ARG A 439 30.32 -6.08 16.99
C ARG A 439 30.05 -4.83 16.18
N THR A 440 31.08 -4.04 15.92
CA THR A 440 30.98 -2.80 15.16
C THR A 440 31.19 -3.08 13.68
N VAL A 441 30.13 -2.98 12.88
CA VAL A 441 30.18 -3.16 11.43
C VAL A 441 30.51 -1.84 10.75
N HIS A 442 31.54 -1.86 9.90
CA HIS A 442 31.91 -0.72 9.06
C HIS A 442 31.40 -0.95 7.65
N PHE A 443 30.18 -0.48 7.36
CA PHE A 443 29.55 -0.68 6.04
C PHE A 443 30.22 0.15 4.93
N GLY A 444 30.93 1.23 5.28
CA GLY A 444 31.40 2.25 4.33
C GLY A 444 30.25 3.11 3.80
N ILE A 445 30.48 3.95 2.79
CA ILE A 445 29.45 4.83 2.21
C ILE A 445 28.54 4.00 1.28
N ARG A 446 27.69 3.16 1.89
CA ARG A 446 26.90 2.09 1.25
C ARG A 446 25.56 1.89 1.95
N GLU A 447 24.74 2.92 2.04
CA GLU A 447 23.46 2.87 2.75
C GLU A 447 22.54 1.78 2.18
N HIS A 448 22.51 1.64 0.85
CA HIS A 448 21.62 0.72 0.18
C HIS A 448 21.99 -0.74 0.49
N SER A 449 23.27 -1.11 0.33
CA SER A 449 23.70 -2.46 0.70
C SER A 449 23.64 -2.71 2.20
N MET A 450 23.94 -1.71 3.04
CA MET A 450 23.80 -1.81 4.50
C MET A 450 22.40 -2.30 4.90
N ALA A 451 21.32 -1.67 4.41
CA ALA A 451 19.96 -2.12 4.73
C ALA A 451 19.67 -3.55 4.24
N ALA A 452 20.14 -3.90 3.05
CA ALA A 452 19.88 -5.23 2.49
C ALA A 452 20.72 -6.33 3.19
N GLU A 453 21.95 -6.01 3.60
CA GLU A 453 22.78 -6.88 4.43
C GLU A 453 22.16 -7.06 5.82
N MET A 454 21.62 -6.00 6.42
CA MET A 454 20.83 -6.10 7.66
C MET A 454 19.62 -7.04 7.51
N ASN A 455 18.91 -6.96 6.38
CA ASN A 455 17.83 -7.90 6.08
C ASN A 455 18.35 -9.35 6.01
N GLY A 456 19.48 -9.56 5.34
CA GLY A 456 20.15 -10.87 5.28
C GLY A 456 20.53 -11.41 6.66
N ILE A 457 21.03 -10.54 7.54
CA ILE A 457 21.39 -10.89 8.93
C ILE A 457 20.14 -11.30 9.72
N ALA A 458 19.05 -10.54 9.62
CA ALA A 458 17.79 -10.85 10.30
C ALA A 458 17.10 -12.12 9.78
N LEU A 459 17.28 -12.46 8.50
CA LEU A 459 16.76 -13.69 7.89
C LEU A 459 17.61 -14.92 8.22
N HIS A 460 18.91 -14.74 8.41
CA HIS A 460 19.85 -15.83 8.64
C HIS A 460 19.62 -16.54 9.98
N GLY A 461 19.47 -15.75 11.04
CA GLY A 461 19.41 -16.22 12.42
C GLY A 461 18.79 -15.19 13.37
N ASN A 462 19.00 -15.37 14.68
CA ASN A 462 18.21 -14.67 15.71
C ASN A 462 18.95 -13.49 16.36
N THR A 463 19.93 -12.92 15.64
CA THR A 463 20.64 -11.73 16.11
C THR A 463 19.85 -10.44 15.87
N ARG A 464 20.25 -9.38 16.57
CA ARG A 464 19.58 -8.08 16.60
C ARG A 464 20.50 -7.05 15.95
N ILE A 465 20.24 -6.75 14.69
CA ILE A 465 21.08 -5.88 13.87
C ILE A 465 20.55 -4.44 13.82
N TYR A 466 21.47 -3.48 13.90
CA TYR A 466 21.18 -2.08 13.58
C TYR A 466 22.20 -1.47 12.61
N GLY A 467 21.78 -0.42 11.89
CA GLY A 467 22.65 0.31 10.96
C GLY A 467 22.30 1.80 10.93
N GLY A 468 23.32 2.65 11.00
CA GLY A 468 23.15 4.10 11.05
C GLY A 468 23.67 4.86 9.84
N THR A 469 22.92 5.87 9.43
CA THR A 469 23.30 6.93 8.49
C THR A 469 22.55 8.22 8.86
N PHE A 470 22.66 9.30 8.09
CA PHE A 470 21.79 10.47 8.26
C PHE A 470 20.40 10.20 7.71
N LEU A 471 19.37 10.79 8.34
CA LEU A 471 17.97 10.59 7.91
C LEU A 471 17.76 10.99 6.45
N VAL A 472 18.46 12.02 5.97
CA VAL A 472 18.40 12.46 4.57
C VAL A 472 18.87 11.37 3.59
N PHE A 473 19.80 10.50 4.00
CA PHE A 473 20.30 9.41 3.18
C PHE A 473 19.48 8.12 3.35
N SER A 474 18.39 8.15 4.12
CA SER A 474 17.40 7.06 4.10
C SER A 474 16.81 6.85 2.69
N ASP A 475 16.84 7.88 1.84
CA ASP A 475 16.46 7.79 0.43
C ASP A 475 17.34 6.82 -0.37
N TYR A 476 18.65 6.75 -0.10
CA TYR A 476 19.56 5.82 -0.78
C TYR A 476 19.20 4.36 -0.49
N MET A 477 18.67 4.07 0.69
CA MET A 477 18.36 2.72 1.18
C MET A 477 16.87 2.36 1.14
N ARG A 478 16.02 3.26 0.63
CA ARG A 478 14.56 3.18 0.76
C ARG A 478 13.95 1.87 0.26
N ASN A 479 14.45 1.31 -0.84
CA ASN A 479 13.92 0.07 -1.40
C ASN A 479 14.24 -1.15 -0.52
N ALA A 480 15.42 -1.17 0.13
CA ALA A 480 15.77 -2.22 1.08
C ALA A 480 14.96 -2.09 2.38
N VAL A 481 14.68 -0.87 2.85
CA VAL A 481 13.78 -0.60 3.98
C VAL A 481 12.36 -1.09 3.68
N ARG A 482 11.85 -0.83 2.47
CA ARG A 482 10.56 -1.36 2.02
C ARG A 482 10.54 -2.89 2.06
N LEU A 483 11.62 -3.55 1.64
CA LEU A 483 11.72 -5.01 1.70
C LEU A 483 11.79 -5.54 3.14
N SER A 484 12.42 -4.83 4.08
CA SER A 484 12.37 -5.17 5.50
C SER A 484 10.93 -5.19 6.01
N ALA A 485 10.15 -4.18 5.64
CA ALA A 485 8.76 -4.05 6.07
C ALA A 485 7.88 -5.13 5.45
N LEU A 486 8.04 -5.38 4.14
CA LEU A 486 7.32 -6.45 3.43
C LEU A 486 7.62 -7.85 4.01
N MET A 487 8.86 -8.08 4.44
CA MET A 487 9.29 -9.33 5.05
C MET A 487 9.07 -9.41 6.56
N HIS A 488 8.52 -8.35 7.19
CA HIS A 488 8.33 -8.25 8.63
C HIS A 488 9.62 -8.41 9.47
N LEU A 489 10.76 -7.93 8.94
CA LEU A 489 12.06 -8.12 9.58
C LEU A 489 12.31 -7.12 10.70
N PRO A 490 12.71 -7.58 11.90
CA PRO A 490 12.93 -6.72 13.07
C PRO A 490 14.31 -6.03 13.04
N VAL A 491 14.64 -5.35 11.94
CA VAL A 491 15.87 -4.56 11.78
C VAL A 491 15.69 -3.16 12.35
N THR A 492 16.76 -2.56 12.89
CA THR A 492 16.72 -1.20 13.45
C THR A 492 17.61 -0.22 12.69
N TYR A 493 17.02 0.82 12.12
CA TYR A 493 17.72 1.90 11.44
C TYR A 493 17.96 3.06 12.40
N VAL A 494 19.21 3.53 12.50
CA VAL A 494 19.61 4.66 13.36
C VAL A 494 19.86 5.88 12.47
N TRP A 495 18.82 6.64 12.18
CA TRP A 495 18.85 7.79 11.28
C TRP A 495 19.02 9.09 12.04
N THR A 496 20.23 9.64 12.04
CA THR A 496 20.52 10.87 12.80
C THR A 496 20.46 12.12 11.92
N HIS A 497 20.62 13.31 12.51
CA HIS A 497 20.54 14.59 11.78
C HIS A 497 19.17 14.75 11.11
N ASP A 498 18.12 14.57 11.91
CA ASP A 498 16.73 14.35 11.50
C ASP A 498 15.98 15.55 10.87
N SER A 499 16.58 16.74 10.84
CA SER A 499 15.87 17.98 10.46
C SER A 499 16.83 19.12 10.10
N ILE A 500 16.28 20.30 9.79
CA ILE A 500 17.02 21.57 9.70
C ILE A 500 17.85 21.90 10.96
N GLY A 501 17.60 21.24 12.08
CA GLY A 501 18.41 21.35 13.30
C GLY A 501 19.87 20.94 13.10
N LEU A 502 20.17 20.23 12.00
CA LEU A 502 21.54 19.95 11.62
C LEU A 502 22.33 21.21 11.25
N GLY A 503 21.69 22.27 10.75
CA GLY A 503 22.33 23.54 10.47
C GLY A 503 23.19 23.56 9.20
N GLU A 504 24.49 23.80 9.36
CA GLU A 504 25.33 24.41 8.35
C GLU A 504 25.57 23.59 7.07
N ASP A 505 25.41 22.26 7.11
CA ASP A 505 25.57 21.43 5.90
C ASP A 505 24.49 21.73 4.84
N GLY A 506 23.40 22.38 5.24
CA GLY A 506 22.43 22.98 4.33
C GLY A 506 21.45 22.01 3.67
N PRO A 507 20.70 22.47 2.66
CA PRO A 507 19.46 21.82 2.20
C PRO A 507 19.66 20.43 1.59
N THR A 508 20.86 20.07 1.15
CA THR A 508 21.13 18.71 0.63
C THR A 508 21.22 17.67 1.74
N HIS A 509 21.42 18.09 2.98
CA HIS A 509 21.56 17.22 4.15
C HIS A 509 20.36 17.28 5.09
N GLN A 510 19.47 18.26 4.91
CA GLN A 510 18.36 18.57 5.81
C GLN A 510 17.11 17.80 5.38
N PRO A 511 16.63 16.82 6.16
CA PRO A 511 15.39 16.12 5.86
C PRO A 511 14.19 17.09 5.88
N VAL A 512 13.28 16.93 4.92
CA VAL A 512 12.02 17.70 4.81
C VAL A 512 10.83 16.76 4.66
N GLU A 513 10.78 16.01 3.56
CA GLU A 513 9.76 15.03 3.20
C GLU A 513 9.95 13.65 3.86
N HIS A 514 11.13 13.40 4.43
CA HIS A 514 11.60 12.05 4.70
C HIS A 514 10.74 11.32 5.74
N LEU A 515 10.34 12.00 6.82
CA LEU A 515 9.45 11.41 7.83
C LEU A 515 8.10 11.01 7.22
N ALA A 516 7.48 11.88 6.42
CA ALA A 516 6.22 11.57 5.73
C ALA A 516 6.39 10.43 4.72
N SER A 517 7.49 10.45 3.96
CA SER A 517 7.84 9.44 2.97
C SER A 517 8.07 8.07 3.63
N LEU A 518 8.71 8.01 4.79
CA LEU A 518 8.96 6.77 5.54
C LEU A 518 7.71 6.25 6.24
N ARG A 519 6.93 7.11 6.91
CA ARG A 519 5.64 6.72 7.54
C ARG A 519 4.62 6.18 6.52
N ALA A 520 4.76 6.54 5.25
CA ALA A 520 3.93 6.00 4.18
C ALA A 520 4.24 4.53 3.81
N ILE A 521 5.36 3.96 4.28
CA ILE A 521 5.73 2.56 4.04
C ILE A 521 4.94 1.67 5.02
N PRO A 522 4.04 0.79 4.54
CA PRO A 522 3.29 -0.10 5.42
C PRO A 522 4.21 -1.04 6.19
N GLY A 523 4.00 -1.18 7.49
CA GLY A 523 4.78 -2.07 8.36
C GLY A 523 6.12 -1.50 8.84
N LEU A 524 6.46 -0.25 8.52
CA LEU A 524 7.64 0.44 9.08
C LEU A 524 7.24 1.34 10.25
N ASN A 525 7.86 1.14 11.42
CA ASN A 525 7.67 2.02 12.58
C ASN A 525 8.69 3.17 12.52
N VAL A 526 8.23 4.42 12.50
CA VAL A 526 9.10 5.61 12.51
C VAL A 526 9.06 6.24 13.90
N VAL A 527 10.17 6.12 14.63
CA VAL A 527 10.30 6.53 16.03
C VAL A 527 11.19 7.77 16.12
N ARG A 528 10.62 8.91 16.50
CA ARG A 528 11.30 10.21 16.59
C ARG A 528 11.22 10.76 18.03
N PRO A 529 12.11 10.28 18.93
CA PRO A 529 12.06 10.62 20.36
C PRO A 529 12.34 12.10 20.59
N ALA A 530 11.57 12.69 21.51
CA ALA A 530 11.64 14.08 21.91
C ALA A 530 12.92 14.45 22.65
N ASP A 531 13.46 13.50 23.42
CA ASP A 531 14.60 13.73 24.30
C ASP A 531 15.40 12.45 24.61
N ALA A 532 16.32 12.55 25.56
CA ALA A 532 17.18 11.44 25.96
C ALA A 532 16.45 10.29 26.69
N ASN A 533 15.42 10.58 27.49
CA ASN A 533 14.67 9.55 28.22
C ASN A 533 13.71 8.80 27.28
N GLU A 534 13.00 9.49 26.39
CA GLU A 534 12.23 8.87 25.31
C GLU A 534 13.14 8.02 24.41
N THR A 535 14.37 8.44 24.14
CA THR A 535 15.33 7.64 23.36
C THR A 535 15.66 6.30 24.05
N ALA A 536 15.85 6.29 25.36
CA ALA A 536 16.09 5.06 26.12
C ALA A 536 14.86 4.13 26.11
N ILE A 537 13.67 4.69 26.29
CA ILE A 537 12.39 3.96 26.23
C ILE A 537 12.14 3.38 24.84
N ALA A 538 12.41 4.15 23.78
CA ALA A 538 12.26 3.72 22.40
C ALA A 538 13.13 2.50 22.08
N TRP A 539 14.43 2.54 22.43
CA TRP A 539 15.32 1.38 22.27
C TRP A 539 14.84 0.17 23.06
N ARG A 540 14.39 0.37 24.30
CA ARG A 540 13.85 -0.72 25.12
C ARG A 540 12.64 -1.37 24.44
N GLU A 541 11.72 -0.56 23.94
CA GLU A 541 10.51 -1.03 23.28
C GLU A 541 10.81 -1.75 21.96
N ILE A 542 11.73 -1.22 21.15
CA ILE A 542 12.20 -1.88 19.92
C ILE A 542 12.75 -3.28 20.23
N LEU A 543 13.52 -3.43 21.32
CA LEU A 543 14.04 -4.72 21.73
C LEU A 543 12.96 -5.67 22.25
N ARG A 544 11.94 -5.17 22.96
CA ARG A 544 10.78 -5.97 23.40
C ARG A 544 9.91 -6.44 22.23
N ARG A 545 9.78 -5.61 21.19
CA ARG A 545 8.98 -5.89 19.98
C ARG A 545 9.65 -6.85 19.00
N TRP A 546 10.94 -7.09 19.15
CA TRP A 546 11.67 -8.01 18.28
C TRP A 546 11.05 -9.41 18.33
N THR A 547 10.80 -9.99 17.16
CA THR A 547 10.36 -11.38 17.01
C THR A 547 10.72 -11.90 15.62
N LYS A 548 10.96 -13.21 15.53
CA LYS A 548 11.13 -13.94 14.26
C LYS A 548 9.82 -14.48 13.69
N GLU A 549 8.72 -14.32 14.43
CA GLU A 549 7.41 -14.79 13.97
C GLU A 549 6.94 -13.90 12.80
N PHE A 550 6.87 -14.51 11.62
CA PHE A 550 6.43 -13.83 10.40
C PHE A 550 5.05 -13.18 10.60
N GLY A 551 4.90 -11.94 10.13
CA GLY A 551 3.68 -11.15 10.28
C GLY A 551 3.53 -10.43 11.64
N LYS A 552 4.41 -10.69 12.62
CA LYS A 552 4.43 -9.96 13.90
C LYS A 552 5.63 -9.04 14.08
N GLY A 553 6.74 -9.32 13.40
CA GLY A 553 7.91 -8.44 13.37
C GLY A 553 7.68 -7.19 12.51
N ALA A 554 8.49 -6.16 12.76
CA ALA A 554 8.49 -4.91 11.98
C ALA A 554 9.88 -4.24 12.05
N PRO A 555 10.35 -3.62 10.96
CA PRO A 555 11.50 -2.73 11.04
C PRO A 555 11.18 -1.46 11.80
N HIS A 556 12.20 -0.88 12.45
CA HIS A 556 12.09 0.36 13.22
C HIS A 556 13.12 1.36 12.72
N GLY A 557 12.71 2.61 12.48
CA GLY A 557 13.59 3.71 12.14
C GLY A 557 13.61 4.78 13.22
N LEU A 558 14.75 4.95 13.88
CA LEU A 558 14.98 5.98 14.88
C LEU A 558 15.46 7.28 14.21
N ALA A 559 14.61 8.31 14.18
CA ALA A 559 14.95 9.65 13.71
C ALA A 559 15.52 10.49 14.88
N LEU A 560 16.81 10.81 14.84
CA LEU A 560 17.56 11.36 15.97
C LEU A 560 18.22 12.72 15.65
N THR A 561 18.23 13.63 16.61
CA THR A 561 18.71 15.01 16.45
C THR A 561 20.23 15.08 16.39
N ARG A 562 20.76 16.08 15.66
CA ARG A 562 22.18 16.48 15.77
C ARG A 562 22.42 17.28 17.05
N GLN A 563 21.53 18.24 17.26
CA GLN A 563 21.51 19.27 18.28
C GLN A 563 20.98 18.77 19.62
N GLY A 564 21.39 19.41 20.71
CA GLY A 564 20.86 19.12 22.03
C GLY A 564 19.42 19.61 22.19
N VAL A 565 18.58 18.77 22.80
CA VAL A 565 17.19 19.06 23.18
C VAL A 565 17.04 18.88 24.70
N PRO A 566 16.14 19.61 25.37
CA PRO A 566 15.95 19.48 26.82
C PRO A 566 15.43 18.09 27.17
N THR A 567 15.88 17.55 28.29
CA THR A 567 15.41 16.27 28.85
C THR A 567 14.21 16.51 29.77
N TYR A 568 13.13 15.76 29.59
CA TYR A 568 11.94 15.70 30.43
C TYR A 568 11.98 14.47 31.34
N GLU A 569 11.05 14.39 32.29
CA GLU A 569 10.89 13.18 33.10
C GLU A 569 10.52 11.99 32.21
N ALA A 570 11.07 10.82 32.53
CA ALA A 570 10.76 9.60 31.79
C ALA A 570 9.29 9.23 31.94
N ASP A 571 8.59 9.08 30.81
CA ASP A 571 7.21 8.60 30.76
C ASP A 571 7.14 7.30 29.94
N GLU A 572 6.74 6.22 30.61
CA GLU A 572 6.63 4.88 30.04
C GLU A 572 5.62 4.82 28.88
N ASP A 573 4.66 5.75 28.83
CA ASP A 573 3.67 5.83 27.75
C ASP A 573 4.28 6.29 26.41
N ALA A 574 5.55 6.73 26.36
CA ALA A 574 6.28 6.90 25.10
C ALA A 574 6.32 5.59 24.27
N ALA A 575 6.30 4.41 24.93
CA ALA A 575 6.22 3.12 24.27
C ALA A 575 4.84 2.84 23.62
N LYS A 576 3.81 3.62 23.96
CA LYS A 576 2.48 3.58 23.31
C LYS A 576 2.41 4.49 22.08
N GLY A 577 3.52 5.11 21.68
CA GLY A 577 3.64 5.89 20.46
C GLY A 577 3.21 7.35 20.56
N GLY A 578 2.25 7.66 21.44
CA GLY A 578 1.85 9.03 21.73
C GLY A 578 1.10 9.17 23.04
N TYR A 579 1.44 10.20 23.81
CA TYR A 579 0.98 10.37 25.18
C TYR A 579 0.92 11.84 25.60
N VAL A 580 0.20 12.13 26.69
CA VAL A 580 0.10 13.48 27.24
C VAL A 580 1.33 13.79 28.08
N LEU A 581 2.26 14.59 27.54
CA LEU A 581 3.46 15.00 28.28
C LEU A 581 3.12 16.05 29.36
N PHE A 582 2.32 17.05 28.99
CA PHE A 582 1.79 18.04 29.93
C PHE A 582 0.33 18.30 29.63
N ASP A 583 -0.55 18.05 30.60
CA ASP A 583 -1.98 18.36 30.44
C ASP A 583 -2.27 19.85 30.67
N ALA A 584 -3.47 20.30 30.29
CA ALA A 584 -3.97 21.62 30.61
C ALA A 584 -4.00 21.84 32.13
N SER A 585 -3.71 23.06 32.58
CA SER A 585 -3.61 23.38 34.02
C SER A 585 -4.88 23.05 34.84
N ASN A 586 -6.04 23.01 34.19
CA ASN A 586 -7.35 22.70 34.78
C ASN A 586 -7.86 21.27 34.44
N GLY A 587 -7.08 20.46 33.73
CA GLY A 587 -7.45 19.11 33.29
C GLY A 587 -8.47 19.04 32.14
N ALA A 588 -8.81 20.16 31.52
CA ALA A 588 -9.76 20.25 30.40
C ALA A 588 -9.18 21.16 29.30
N PRO A 589 -8.39 20.60 28.36
CA PRO A 589 -7.75 21.40 27.31
C PRO A 589 -8.77 22.01 26.35
N GLU A 590 -8.57 23.27 26.00
CA GLU A 590 -9.24 23.94 24.88
C GLU A 590 -8.47 23.73 23.57
N VAL A 591 -7.15 23.52 23.64
CA VAL A 591 -6.29 23.22 22.48
C VAL A 591 -5.27 22.13 22.81
N VAL A 592 -4.97 21.28 21.83
CA VAL A 592 -3.94 20.23 21.92
C VAL A 592 -2.81 20.53 20.96
N LEU A 593 -1.59 20.63 21.48
CA LEU A 593 -0.35 20.71 20.69
C LEU A 593 0.23 19.31 20.56
N ILE A 594 0.36 18.81 19.34
CA ILE A 594 0.92 17.49 19.01
C ILE A 594 2.29 17.72 18.40
N ALA A 595 3.35 17.18 19.00
CA ALA A 595 4.70 17.38 18.50
C ALA A 595 5.52 16.09 18.56
N THR A 596 6.59 16.04 17.78
CA THR A 596 7.54 14.92 17.73
C THR A 596 8.96 15.45 17.81
N GLY A 597 9.89 14.62 18.29
CA GLY A 597 11.32 14.95 18.26
C GLY A 597 11.66 16.31 18.86
N SER A 598 12.52 17.04 18.15
CA SER A 598 12.97 18.37 18.57
C SER A 598 11.85 19.40 18.67
N GLU A 599 10.65 19.18 18.16
CA GLU A 599 9.60 20.21 18.23
C GLU A 599 8.77 20.12 19.51
N VAL A 600 8.92 19.06 20.30
CA VAL A 600 8.21 18.91 21.59
C VAL A 600 8.55 20.05 22.54
N HIS A 601 9.82 20.45 22.64
CA HIS A 601 10.17 21.59 23.52
C HIS A 601 9.59 22.92 23.04
N VAL A 602 9.47 23.12 21.73
CA VAL A 602 8.82 24.30 21.13
C VAL A 602 7.33 24.31 21.49
N ALA A 603 6.66 23.15 21.47
CA ALA A 603 5.27 23.01 21.89
C ALA A 603 5.09 23.23 23.41
N VAL A 604 6.04 22.78 24.24
CA VAL A 604 6.03 23.05 25.69
C VAL A 604 6.14 24.54 25.98
N GLU A 605 7.08 25.24 25.35
CA GLU A 605 7.21 26.70 25.50
C GLU A 605 5.97 27.46 24.98
N ALA A 606 5.34 26.98 23.90
CA ALA A 606 4.09 27.54 23.40
C ALA A 606 2.93 27.34 24.39
N ARG A 607 2.84 26.16 25.01
CA ARG A 607 1.88 25.86 26.08
C ARG A 607 2.05 26.82 27.26
N GLU A 608 3.28 27.07 27.73
CA GLU A 608 3.52 27.99 28.85
C GLU A 608 2.96 29.39 28.58
N ARG A 609 3.11 29.88 27.35
CA ARG A 609 2.56 31.17 26.92
C ARG A 609 1.04 31.16 26.84
N LEU A 610 0.46 30.12 26.26
CA LEU A 610 -1.00 29.98 26.13
C LEU A 610 -1.67 29.88 27.52
N GLU A 611 -1.09 29.10 28.43
CA GLU A 611 -1.57 28.98 29.82
C GLU A 611 -1.44 30.31 30.58
N ALA A 612 -0.34 31.06 30.38
CA ALA A 612 -0.18 32.40 30.95
C ALA A 612 -1.24 33.41 30.42
N ASP A 613 -1.70 33.22 29.19
CA ASP A 613 -2.80 33.98 28.57
C ASP A 613 -4.19 33.44 28.93
N GLY A 614 -4.27 32.39 29.76
CA GLY A 614 -5.53 31.80 30.22
C GLY A 614 -6.18 30.83 29.23
N VAL A 615 -5.43 30.25 28.29
CA VAL A 615 -5.88 29.23 27.34
C VAL A 615 -5.42 27.84 27.81
N PRO A 616 -6.31 27.01 28.38
CA PRO A 616 -5.97 25.66 28.84
C PRO A 616 -5.42 24.81 27.70
N THR A 617 -4.15 24.41 27.81
CA THR A 617 -3.40 23.83 26.68
C THR A 617 -2.73 22.53 27.07
N ARG A 618 -3.00 21.47 26.30
CA ARG A 618 -2.33 20.17 26.43
C ARG A 618 -1.20 20.06 25.41
N VAL A 619 -0.10 19.43 25.82
CA VAL A 619 1.00 19.00 24.93
C VAL A 619 1.02 17.47 24.89
N VAL A 620 1.01 16.94 23.67
CA VAL A 620 1.16 15.52 23.35
C VAL A 620 2.50 15.31 22.68
N SER A 621 3.33 14.45 23.25
CA SER A 621 4.49 13.89 22.56
C SER A 621 4.04 12.68 21.76
N MET A 622 4.39 12.61 20.48
CA MET A 622 4.00 11.53 19.57
C MET A 622 5.23 10.89 18.91
N PRO A 623 6.11 10.23 19.69
CA PRO A 623 7.36 9.68 19.15
C PRO A 623 7.15 8.65 18.05
N CYS A 624 6.06 7.88 18.04
CA CYS A 624 5.79 6.92 16.96
C CYS A 624 4.29 6.86 16.65
N VAL A 625 3.95 7.36 15.45
CA VAL A 625 2.57 7.40 14.97
C VAL A 625 2.02 5.98 14.79
N GLU A 626 2.85 5.04 14.33
CA GLU A 626 2.46 3.65 14.10
C GLU A 626 2.09 2.95 15.41
N TRP A 627 2.91 3.08 16.45
CA TRP A 627 2.62 2.52 17.78
C TRP A 627 1.38 3.15 18.42
N PHE A 628 1.14 4.44 18.17
CA PHE A 628 -0.08 5.11 18.65
C PHE A 628 -1.33 4.57 17.97
N GLU A 629 -1.27 4.29 16.68
CA GLU A 629 -2.39 3.73 15.91
C GLU A 629 -2.71 2.27 16.26
N GLU A 630 -1.75 1.52 16.82
CA GLU A 630 -1.99 0.19 17.40
C GLU A 630 -2.81 0.23 18.69
N GLN A 631 -2.85 1.38 19.39
CA GLN A 631 -3.55 1.49 20.65
C GLN A 631 -5.07 1.45 20.47
N ASP A 632 -5.76 0.97 21.50
CA ASP A 632 -7.21 0.96 21.49
C ASP A 632 -7.79 2.38 21.37
N GLN A 633 -9.02 2.47 20.86
CA GLN A 633 -9.69 3.74 20.65
C GLN A 633 -9.81 4.56 21.95
N GLY A 634 -10.05 3.92 23.09
CA GLY A 634 -10.16 4.61 24.38
C GLY A 634 -8.85 5.29 24.78
N TYR A 635 -7.71 4.62 24.61
CA TYR A 635 -6.40 5.24 24.84
C TYR A 635 -6.17 6.42 23.89
N ARG A 636 -6.37 6.23 22.58
CA ARG A 636 -6.17 7.30 21.59
C ARG A 636 -7.05 8.52 21.85
N GLU A 637 -8.31 8.31 22.23
CA GLU A 637 -9.23 9.38 22.61
C GLU A 637 -8.85 10.06 23.94
N SER A 638 -8.24 9.33 24.87
CA SER A 638 -7.73 9.91 26.11
C SER A 638 -6.57 10.88 25.87
N VAL A 639 -5.73 10.61 24.85
CA VAL A 639 -4.59 11.46 24.44
C VAL A 639 -5.07 12.61 23.54
N LEU A 640 -5.91 12.30 22.54
CA LEU A 640 -6.46 13.24 21.56
C LEU A 640 -8.00 13.29 21.64
N PRO A 641 -8.59 13.97 22.65
CA PRO A 641 -10.04 14.00 22.86
C PRO A 641 -10.80 14.46 21.60
N PRO A 642 -11.75 13.66 21.08
CA PRO A 642 -12.51 14.02 19.88
C PRO A 642 -13.30 15.32 20.01
N SER A 643 -13.62 15.73 21.25
CA SER A 643 -14.32 16.97 21.58
C SER A 643 -13.46 18.22 21.40
N VAL A 644 -12.13 18.10 21.45
CA VAL A 644 -11.19 19.22 21.27
C VAL A 644 -10.73 19.21 19.82
N LYS A 645 -11.26 20.14 19.01
CA LYS A 645 -10.98 20.25 17.58
C LYS A 645 -9.80 21.17 17.30
N ALA A 646 -9.52 22.12 18.19
CA ALA A 646 -8.36 22.98 18.14
C ALA A 646 -7.12 22.14 18.41
N ARG A 647 -6.35 21.89 17.35
CA ARG A 647 -5.18 21.02 17.38
C ARG A 647 -4.09 21.63 16.53
N VAL A 648 -2.87 21.63 17.04
CA VAL A 648 -1.70 22.09 16.27
C VAL A 648 -0.67 20.98 16.23
N ALA A 649 -0.34 20.48 15.04
CA ALA A 649 0.81 19.61 14.86
C ALA A 649 2.08 20.45 14.63
N VAL A 650 3.20 20.08 15.25
CA VAL A 650 4.49 20.76 15.12
C VAL A 650 5.58 19.72 14.82
N GLU A 651 6.12 19.76 13.60
CA GLU A 651 7.18 18.85 13.16
C GLU A 651 8.06 19.52 12.10
N ALA A 652 9.39 19.47 12.27
CA ALA A 652 10.37 20.00 11.32
C ALA A 652 10.53 19.09 10.09
N GLY A 653 9.42 18.90 9.37
CA GLY A 653 9.25 18.20 8.11
C GLY A 653 7.91 18.59 7.47
N ILE A 654 7.54 17.99 6.33
CA ILE A 654 6.28 18.33 5.66
C ILE A 654 5.05 17.92 6.48
N GLY A 655 4.00 18.72 6.42
CA GLY A 655 2.75 18.52 7.18
C GLY A 655 1.87 17.37 6.69
N LEU A 656 2.20 16.75 5.57
CA LEU A 656 1.33 15.82 4.82
C LEU A 656 0.68 14.73 5.69
N THR A 657 1.43 14.12 6.62
CA THR A 657 0.94 13.02 7.47
C THR A 657 0.13 13.48 8.69
N TRP A 658 0.07 14.79 8.97
CA TRP A 658 -0.52 15.32 10.20
C TRP A 658 -2.00 15.68 10.09
N HIS A 659 -2.52 15.86 8.87
CA HIS A 659 -3.92 16.23 8.63
C HIS A 659 -4.93 15.30 9.31
N LYS A 660 -4.64 13.98 9.36
CA LYS A 660 -5.45 12.98 10.06
C LYS A 660 -5.67 13.31 11.54
N TYR A 661 -4.66 13.86 12.21
CA TYR A 661 -4.67 14.09 13.66
C TYR A 661 -5.21 15.47 14.03
N VAL A 662 -4.97 16.48 13.19
CA VAL A 662 -5.37 17.86 13.49
C VAL A 662 -6.79 18.19 13.00
N GLY A 663 -7.27 17.55 11.93
CA GLY A 663 -8.59 17.77 11.37
C GLY A 663 -8.83 19.20 10.82
N ASP A 664 -10.08 19.53 10.52
CA ASP A 664 -10.45 20.74 9.77
C ASP A 664 -10.18 22.06 10.51
N ALA A 665 -10.33 22.06 11.84
CA ALA A 665 -10.01 23.22 12.68
C ALA A 665 -8.52 23.31 12.98
N GLY A 666 -7.75 22.26 12.66
CA GLY A 666 -6.36 22.12 13.01
C GLY A 666 -5.42 23.07 12.27
N ARG A 667 -4.24 23.28 12.82
CA ARG A 667 -3.11 23.93 12.15
C ARG A 667 -1.89 23.01 12.19
N ILE A 668 -0.99 23.23 11.25
CA ILE A 668 0.26 22.47 11.17
C ILE A 668 1.39 23.50 11.03
N VAL A 669 2.34 23.45 11.95
CA VAL A 669 3.61 24.16 11.86
C VAL A 669 4.62 23.17 11.32
N SER A 670 4.88 23.27 10.02
CA SER A 670 5.68 22.34 9.22
C SER A 670 6.66 23.06 8.30
N LEU A 671 7.59 22.30 7.73
CA LEU A 671 8.56 22.78 6.76
C LEU A 671 8.16 22.29 5.36
N GLU A 672 7.57 23.18 4.55
CA GLU A 672 7.03 22.83 3.21
C GLU A 672 8.00 23.12 2.05
N HIS A 673 9.26 23.42 2.35
CA HIS A 673 10.30 23.73 1.36
C HIS A 673 11.67 23.22 1.85
N PHE A 674 12.64 23.12 0.94
CA PHE A 674 14.03 22.82 1.32
C PHE A 674 14.57 23.84 2.33
N GLY A 675 15.47 23.40 3.20
CA GLY A 675 16.08 24.27 4.19
C GLY A 675 17.16 25.21 3.62
N ALA A 676 18.12 25.62 4.45
CA ALA A 676 19.18 26.55 4.09
C ALA A 676 20.46 26.26 4.89
N SER A 677 21.61 26.74 4.40
CA SER A 677 22.89 26.62 5.13
C SER A 677 23.04 27.79 6.11
N ALA A 678 22.74 27.53 7.38
CA ALA A 678 22.95 28.43 8.52
C ALA A 678 22.97 27.63 9.83
N ASP A 679 23.27 28.27 10.97
CA ASP A 679 23.13 27.64 12.30
C ASP A 679 21.70 27.12 12.51
N GLY A 680 21.56 25.93 13.11
CA GLY A 680 20.26 25.28 13.29
C GLY A 680 19.24 26.13 14.05
N LYS A 681 19.66 26.91 15.06
CA LYS A 681 18.74 27.78 15.81
C LYS A 681 18.22 28.92 14.94
N VAL A 682 19.08 29.47 14.08
CA VAL A 682 18.67 30.48 13.09
C VAL A 682 17.62 29.89 12.14
N LEU A 683 17.83 28.66 11.65
CA LEU A 683 16.88 28.01 10.75
C LEU A 683 15.52 27.74 11.43
N PHE A 684 15.52 27.25 12.66
CA PHE A 684 14.29 27.08 13.46
C PHE A 684 13.54 28.41 13.61
N GLN A 685 14.26 29.50 13.91
CA GLN A 685 13.68 30.83 14.04
C GLN A 685 13.10 31.35 12.72
N GLU A 686 13.88 31.33 11.64
CA GLU A 686 13.50 31.87 10.32
C GLU A 686 12.35 31.08 9.69
N PHE A 687 12.30 29.76 9.88
CA PHE A 687 11.26 28.90 9.34
C PHE A 687 10.07 28.70 10.29
N GLY A 688 9.99 29.49 11.36
CA GLY A 688 8.78 29.60 12.17
C GLY A 688 8.57 28.46 13.17
N PHE A 689 9.59 27.66 13.48
CA PHE A 689 9.57 26.71 14.60
C PHE A 689 9.89 27.42 15.91
N THR A 690 8.99 28.32 16.30
CA THR A 690 9.10 29.16 17.50
C THR A 690 7.85 29.01 18.35
N ALA A 691 7.99 29.16 19.67
CA ALA A 691 6.86 29.11 20.60
C ALA A 691 5.80 30.17 20.26
N GLU A 692 6.22 31.34 19.79
CA GLU A 692 5.36 32.42 19.30
C GLU A 692 4.45 31.96 18.16
N ASN A 693 5.03 31.34 17.12
CA ASN A 693 4.29 30.91 15.94
C ASN A 693 3.35 29.74 16.26
N VAL A 694 3.80 28.78 17.07
CA VAL A 694 2.95 27.68 17.54
C VAL A 694 1.77 28.20 18.36
N ALA A 695 1.99 29.15 19.28
CA ALA A 695 0.91 29.79 20.02
C ALA A 695 -0.03 30.62 19.13
N ALA A 696 0.47 31.24 18.06
CA ALA A 696 -0.35 31.93 17.07
C ALA A 696 -1.25 30.95 16.30
N ALA A 697 -0.69 29.84 15.81
CA ALA A 697 -1.42 28.77 15.15
C ALA A 697 -2.49 28.15 16.07
N ALA A 698 -2.19 27.99 17.36
CA ALA A 698 -3.16 27.51 18.36
C ALA A 698 -4.36 28.46 18.51
N ARG A 699 -4.11 29.78 18.60
CA ARG A 699 -5.18 30.79 18.65
C ARG A 699 -6.00 30.82 17.35
N GLU A 700 -5.36 30.62 16.20
CA GLU A 700 -6.05 30.52 14.91
C GLU A 700 -6.96 29.28 14.84
N SER A 701 -6.46 28.15 15.37
CA SER A 701 -7.22 26.90 15.47
C SER A 701 -8.44 27.06 16.39
N LEU A 702 -8.28 27.68 17.56
CA LEU A 702 -9.38 28.04 18.47
C LEU A 702 -10.39 29.01 17.84
N GLY A 703 -9.92 30.01 17.11
CA GLY A 703 -10.80 30.93 16.36
C GLY A 703 -11.59 30.23 15.24
N SER A 704 -11.09 29.08 14.77
CA SER A 704 -11.77 28.23 13.78
C SER A 704 -12.80 27.29 14.42
N GLU A 705 -12.69 27.01 15.73
CA GLU A 705 -13.73 26.31 16.51
C GLU A 705 -14.95 27.19 16.78
N THR A 706 -14.81 28.51 16.65
CA THR A 706 -15.92 29.44 16.80
C THR A 706 -16.61 29.60 15.43
N PRO A 707 -17.78 28.96 15.15
CA PRO A 707 -18.67 29.57 14.19
C PRO A 707 -18.94 30.96 14.76
N SER A 708 -18.64 32.02 14.01
CA SER A 708 -18.93 33.38 14.41
C SER A 708 -20.40 33.47 14.80
N GLY A 709 -20.66 33.32 16.10
CA GLY A 709 -21.93 33.50 16.77
C GLY A 709 -22.21 34.98 16.85
N THR A 710 -22.29 35.62 15.70
CA THR A 710 -23.23 36.71 15.55
C THR A 710 -24.58 36.03 15.48
N SER A 711 -25.36 36.21 16.54
CA SER A 711 -26.81 36.06 16.51
C SER A 711 -27.35 36.87 15.34
N CYS A 712 -27.46 36.23 14.18
CA CYS A 712 -28.32 36.64 13.07
C CYS A 712 -29.38 35.56 12.97
N THR A 713 -30.51 35.79 13.64
CA THR A 713 -31.76 35.19 13.18
C THR A 713 -31.98 35.65 11.74
N THR A 714 -31.72 34.73 10.84
CA THR A 714 -32.51 34.36 9.65
C THR A 714 -32.79 35.43 8.61
N ASP A 715 -32.09 35.32 7.47
CA ASP A 715 -32.72 35.49 6.15
C ASP A 715 -32.03 34.66 5.03
N ASP A 716 -31.39 33.52 5.33
CA ASP A 716 -30.84 32.62 4.29
C ASP A 716 -31.90 31.60 3.84
N PRO A 717 -32.39 31.66 2.58
CA PRO A 717 -33.34 30.69 2.04
C PRO A 717 -32.84 29.24 2.02
N LEU A 718 -31.54 29.00 1.80
CA LEU A 718 -30.99 27.64 1.74
C LEU A 718 -30.95 26.99 3.12
N GLU A 719 -30.77 27.79 4.18
CA GLU A 719 -30.91 27.34 5.56
C GLU A 719 -32.37 26.98 5.87
N ARG A 720 -33.34 27.83 5.48
CA ARG A 720 -34.77 27.52 5.64
C ARG A 720 -35.18 26.27 4.87
N LEU A 721 -34.62 26.06 3.67
CA LEU A 721 -34.87 24.89 2.83
C LEU A 721 -34.34 23.61 3.49
N SER A 722 -33.09 23.65 3.97
CA SER A 722 -32.49 22.55 4.72
C SER A 722 -33.25 22.26 6.01
N GLY A 723 -33.65 23.31 6.75
CA GLY A 723 -34.45 23.21 7.97
C GLY A 723 -35.86 22.66 7.75
N ALA A 724 -36.43 22.82 6.56
CA ALA A 724 -37.69 22.17 6.16
C ALA A 724 -37.52 20.67 5.82
N GLY A 725 -36.31 20.14 5.93
CA GLY A 725 -35.99 18.73 5.72
C GLY A 725 -35.70 18.35 4.27
N VAL A 726 -35.36 19.33 3.42
CA VAL A 726 -34.97 19.14 2.01
C VAL A 726 -33.46 19.02 1.92
N SER A 727 -32.97 17.97 1.27
CA SER A 727 -31.53 17.85 0.97
C SER A 727 -31.20 18.51 -0.36
N ILE A 728 -30.27 19.46 -0.32
CA ILE A 728 -29.84 20.23 -1.48
C ILE A 728 -28.70 19.48 -2.17
N TRP A 729 -28.91 19.06 -3.41
CA TRP A 729 -27.90 18.40 -4.22
C TRP A 729 -27.50 19.28 -5.41
N LEU A 730 -26.22 19.24 -5.78
CA LEU A 730 -25.74 19.90 -6.98
C LEU A 730 -25.97 19.01 -8.21
N ASP A 731 -26.50 19.60 -9.29
CA ASP A 731 -26.67 18.97 -10.61
C ASP A 731 -25.52 19.35 -11.55
N ASP A 732 -24.28 19.22 -11.06
CA ASP A 732 -23.05 19.48 -11.79
C ASP A 732 -21.87 18.77 -11.10
N LEU A 733 -20.93 18.26 -11.90
CA LEU A 733 -19.66 17.72 -11.43
C LEU A 733 -18.61 17.81 -12.54
N SER A 734 -17.45 18.36 -12.20
CA SER A 734 -16.27 18.37 -13.06
C SER A 734 -15.00 18.21 -12.22
N ARG A 735 -13.93 17.71 -12.83
CA ARG A 735 -12.62 17.59 -12.18
C ARG A 735 -12.08 18.93 -11.72
N GLY A 736 -12.30 20.00 -12.49
CA GLY A 736 -11.95 21.36 -12.09
C GLY A 736 -12.65 21.75 -10.78
N ARG A 737 -13.93 21.41 -10.61
CA ARG A 737 -14.68 21.70 -9.38
C ARG A 737 -14.19 20.91 -8.17
N ILE A 738 -13.79 19.66 -8.37
CA ILE A 738 -13.23 18.78 -7.33
C ILE A 738 -11.86 19.34 -6.89
N THR A 739 -10.96 19.55 -7.84
CA THR A 739 -9.55 19.90 -7.58
C THR A 739 -9.35 21.35 -7.13
N SER A 740 -10.22 22.28 -7.54
CA SER A 740 -10.17 23.68 -7.08
C SER A 740 -10.72 23.90 -5.67
N GLY A 741 -11.36 22.89 -5.06
CA GLY A 741 -12.07 23.03 -3.79
C GLY A 741 -13.45 23.70 -3.90
N SER A 742 -13.92 24.05 -5.10
CA SER A 742 -15.23 24.66 -5.33
C SER A 742 -16.39 23.77 -4.80
N LEU A 743 -16.32 22.45 -5.00
CA LEU A 743 -17.35 21.55 -4.44
C LEU A 743 -17.37 21.59 -2.91
N ALA A 744 -16.20 21.55 -2.28
CA ALA A 744 -16.07 21.65 -0.82
C ALA A 744 -16.58 23.00 -0.28
N GLU A 745 -16.42 24.08 -1.04
CA GLU A 745 -17.00 25.38 -0.70
C GLU A 745 -18.53 25.37 -0.76
N LEU A 746 -19.12 24.78 -1.80
CA LEU A 746 -20.59 24.65 -1.90
C LEU A 746 -21.16 23.81 -0.75
N VAL A 747 -20.46 22.75 -0.34
CA VAL A 747 -20.83 21.95 0.83
C VAL A 747 -20.84 22.80 2.10
N ARG A 748 -19.78 23.59 2.34
CA ARG A 748 -19.65 24.41 3.55
C ARG A 748 -20.58 25.62 3.58
N ARG A 749 -20.68 26.35 2.46
CA ARG A 749 -21.30 27.68 2.40
C ARG A 749 -22.69 27.70 1.80
N ARG A 750 -23.04 26.72 0.97
CA ARG A 750 -24.32 26.66 0.25
C ARG A 750 -25.16 25.44 0.63
N ARG A 751 -24.83 24.77 1.74
CA ARG A 751 -25.58 23.63 2.30
C ARG A 751 -25.77 22.48 1.29
N VAL A 752 -24.88 22.36 0.30
CA VAL A 752 -24.91 21.23 -0.63
C VAL A 752 -24.51 19.97 0.14
N VAL A 753 -25.37 18.96 0.10
CA VAL A 753 -25.21 17.70 0.85
C VAL A 753 -25.25 16.48 -0.08
N GLY A 754 -25.12 16.68 -1.38
CA GLY A 754 -24.98 15.60 -2.35
C GLY A 754 -24.76 16.12 -3.75
N VAL A 755 -24.38 15.23 -4.66
CA VAL A 755 -24.13 15.54 -6.07
C VAL A 755 -24.79 14.47 -6.95
N THR A 756 -25.45 14.92 -8.01
CA THR A 756 -25.91 14.02 -9.07
C THR A 756 -25.06 14.20 -10.32
N THR A 757 -24.80 13.11 -11.02
CA THR A 757 -24.17 13.14 -12.34
C THR A 757 -25.08 12.51 -13.39
N ASN A 758 -24.82 12.81 -14.65
CA ASN A 758 -25.48 12.21 -15.80
C ASN A 758 -24.55 12.33 -17.04
N PRO A 759 -24.85 11.63 -18.14
CA PRO A 759 -24.03 11.69 -19.35
C PRO A 759 -23.83 13.11 -19.90
N THR A 760 -24.81 14.00 -19.78
CA THR A 760 -24.69 15.40 -20.24
C THR A 760 -23.70 16.20 -19.38
N ILE A 761 -23.71 16.02 -18.06
CA ILE A 761 -22.75 16.67 -17.14
C ILE A 761 -21.32 16.27 -17.50
N PHE A 762 -21.05 14.96 -17.63
CA PHE A 762 -19.70 14.51 -18.00
C PHE A 762 -19.33 14.88 -19.44
N GLN A 763 -20.28 14.89 -20.37
CA GLN A 763 -20.04 15.37 -21.73
C GLN A 763 -19.58 16.83 -21.74
N GLN A 764 -20.16 17.68 -20.89
CA GLN A 764 -19.74 19.08 -20.74
C GLN A 764 -18.38 19.18 -20.04
N ALA A 765 -18.19 18.48 -18.92
CA ALA A 765 -16.95 18.51 -18.14
C ALA A 765 -15.74 18.03 -18.94
N VAL A 766 -15.87 16.90 -19.65
CA VAL A 766 -14.79 16.34 -20.47
C VAL A 766 -14.60 17.13 -21.77
N GLY A 767 -15.69 17.71 -22.31
CA GLY A 767 -15.65 18.50 -23.55
C GLY A 767 -14.83 19.78 -23.45
N ASP A 768 -14.69 20.36 -22.26
CA ASP A 768 -13.84 21.54 -22.01
C ASP A 768 -12.33 21.20 -21.93
N ALA A 769 -11.98 19.90 -21.97
CA ALA A 769 -10.64 19.30 -22.00
C ALA A 769 -9.66 19.67 -20.86
N SER A 770 -9.94 20.71 -20.07
CA SER A 770 -9.11 21.15 -18.95
C SER A 770 -9.12 20.11 -17.82
N GLY A 771 -7.95 19.53 -17.52
CA GLY A 771 -7.76 18.52 -16.46
C GLY A 771 -7.96 17.05 -16.87
N TYR A 772 -8.43 16.76 -18.09
CA TYR A 772 -8.67 15.38 -18.56
C TYR A 772 -7.65 14.88 -19.60
N ALA A 773 -7.01 15.79 -20.33
CA ALA A 773 -6.19 15.46 -21.50
C ALA A 773 -5.04 14.48 -21.22
N GLU A 774 -4.28 14.70 -20.16
CA GLU A 774 -3.14 13.86 -19.78
C GLU A 774 -3.58 12.42 -19.45
N GLN A 775 -4.65 12.28 -18.64
CA GLN A 775 -5.18 10.96 -18.30
C GLN A 775 -5.75 10.22 -19.53
N ILE A 776 -6.43 10.93 -20.44
CA ILE A 776 -6.95 10.34 -21.68
C ILE A 776 -5.78 9.89 -22.57
N TYR A 777 -4.72 10.69 -22.63
CA TYR A 777 -3.50 10.38 -23.38
C TYR A 777 -2.80 9.12 -22.85
N ASP A 778 -2.58 9.05 -21.54
CA ASP A 778 -1.95 7.89 -20.89
C ASP A 778 -2.75 6.61 -21.06
N MET A 779 -4.08 6.69 -20.92
CA MET A 779 -4.95 5.54 -21.16
C MET A 779 -4.90 5.08 -22.63
N ALA A 780 -4.76 6.02 -23.57
CA ALA A 780 -4.61 5.68 -24.98
C ALA A 780 -3.28 4.97 -25.26
N LEU A 781 -2.16 5.42 -24.66
CA LEU A 781 -0.86 4.75 -24.77
C LEU A 781 -0.89 3.32 -24.21
N ARG A 782 -1.70 3.07 -23.18
CA ARG A 782 -1.88 1.75 -22.57
C ARG A 782 -2.90 0.85 -23.30
N GLY A 783 -3.42 1.28 -24.44
CA GLY A 783 -4.37 0.49 -25.25
C GLY A 783 -5.79 0.37 -24.66
N VAL A 784 -6.15 1.19 -23.67
CA VAL A 784 -7.50 1.17 -23.06
C VAL A 784 -8.55 1.60 -24.09
N THR A 785 -9.72 0.95 -24.14
CA THR A 785 -10.78 1.33 -25.08
C THR A 785 -11.45 2.65 -24.69
N VAL A 786 -12.11 3.35 -25.61
CA VAL A 786 -12.80 4.63 -25.32
C VAL A 786 -13.88 4.46 -24.24
N SER A 787 -14.63 3.36 -24.28
CA SER A 787 -15.69 3.06 -23.31
C SER A 787 -15.11 2.77 -21.92
N GLU A 788 -14.00 2.02 -21.83
CA GLU A 788 -13.30 1.82 -20.55
C GLU A 788 -12.71 3.12 -20.01
N ALA A 789 -12.10 3.94 -20.86
CA ALA A 789 -11.56 5.23 -20.45
C ALA A 789 -12.65 6.14 -19.87
N VAL A 790 -13.81 6.27 -20.53
CA VAL A 790 -14.95 7.03 -19.99
C VAL A 790 -15.35 6.50 -18.61
N ARG A 791 -15.46 5.18 -18.43
CA ARG A 791 -15.82 4.59 -17.13
C ARG A 791 -14.79 4.87 -16.05
N MET A 792 -13.51 4.74 -16.36
CA MET A 792 -12.43 5.01 -15.41
C MET A 792 -12.38 6.49 -15.01
N ILE A 793 -12.57 7.40 -15.97
CA ILE A 793 -12.58 8.85 -15.74
C ILE A 793 -13.76 9.23 -14.86
N THR A 794 -14.98 8.81 -15.21
CA THR A 794 -16.18 9.19 -14.45
C THR A 794 -16.21 8.54 -13.07
N ALA A 795 -15.72 7.30 -12.93
CA ALA A 795 -15.61 6.64 -11.63
C ALA A 795 -14.54 7.30 -10.73
N ALA A 796 -13.42 7.76 -11.29
CA ALA A 796 -12.41 8.49 -10.53
C ALA A 796 -12.98 9.82 -10.00
N ASP A 797 -13.60 10.63 -10.85
CA ASP A 797 -14.19 11.91 -10.45
C ASP A 797 -15.32 11.72 -9.41
N VAL A 798 -16.14 10.67 -9.56
CA VAL A 798 -17.19 10.34 -8.57
C VAL A 798 -16.58 9.89 -7.24
N ARG A 799 -15.50 9.11 -7.26
CA ARG A 799 -14.80 8.68 -6.05
C ARG A 799 -14.26 9.89 -5.28
N ASP A 800 -13.62 10.81 -5.97
CA ASP A 800 -13.03 12.00 -5.35
C ASP A 800 -14.12 12.94 -4.82
N ALA A 801 -15.23 13.11 -5.55
CA ALA A 801 -16.39 13.84 -5.07
C ALA A 801 -17.06 13.18 -3.86
N ALA A 802 -17.11 11.84 -3.83
CA ALA A 802 -17.61 11.08 -2.70
C ALA A 802 -16.72 11.26 -1.47
N ASP A 803 -15.40 11.35 -1.64
CA ASP A 803 -14.47 11.67 -0.55
C ASP A 803 -14.71 13.07 0.01
N ILE A 804 -14.98 14.07 -0.83
CA ILE A 804 -15.35 15.44 -0.39
C ILE A 804 -16.66 15.44 0.43
N LEU A 805 -17.64 14.62 0.03
CA LEU A 805 -18.95 14.54 0.71
C LEU A 805 -18.98 13.55 1.87
N ARG A 806 -17.88 12.81 2.10
CA ARG A 806 -17.80 11.78 3.14
C ARG A 806 -18.07 12.32 4.56
N PRO A 807 -17.56 13.50 4.96
CA PRO A 807 -17.88 14.06 6.27
C PRO A 807 -19.38 14.29 6.49
N VAL A 808 -20.09 14.73 5.45
CA VAL A 808 -21.55 14.90 5.49
C VAL A 808 -22.24 13.54 5.63
N PHE A 809 -21.77 12.54 4.89
CA PHE A 809 -22.30 11.18 4.96
C PHE A 809 -22.14 10.57 6.36
N ASP A 810 -20.95 10.65 6.94
CA ASP A 810 -20.67 10.09 8.26
C ASP A 810 -21.45 10.83 9.35
N THR A 811 -21.49 12.17 9.31
CA THR A 811 -22.21 13.00 10.30
C THR A 811 -23.72 12.77 10.26
N THR A 812 -24.27 12.52 9.07
CA THR A 812 -25.71 12.31 8.88
C THR A 812 -26.09 10.83 8.89
N GLN A 813 -25.15 9.93 9.20
CA GLN A 813 -25.36 8.47 9.24
C GLN A 813 -25.97 7.94 7.93
N GLY A 814 -25.43 8.39 6.80
CA GLY A 814 -25.89 7.98 5.47
C GLY A 814 -27.21 8.60 5.04
N ARG A 815 -27.80 9.54 5.78
CA ARG A 815 -28.97 10.29 5.31
C ARG A 815 -28.62 11.18 4.11
N ASP A 816 -27.46 11.83 4.15
CA ASP A 816 -26.94 12.73 3.12
C ASP A 816 -25.46 12.39 2.80
N GLY A 817 -24.76 13.26 2.06
CA GLY A 817 -23.37 13.06 1.65
C GLY A 817 -23.19 12.14 0.44
N TRP A 818 -24.20 12.05 -0.43
CA TRP A 818 -24.23 11.09 -1.54
C TRP A 818 -23.72 11.68 -2.85
N VAL A 819 -22.99 10.88 -3.64
CA VAL A 819 -22.69 11.15 -5.05
C VAL A 819 -23.30 10.04 -5.90
N SER A 820 -23.90 10.37 -7.05
CA SER A 820 -24.42 9.35 -7.97
C SER A 820 -23.64 9.24 -9.27
N ILE A 821 -23.55 8.02 -9.81
CA ILE A 821 -22.91 7.68 -11.08
C ILE A 821 -23.86 6.85 -11.93
N GLU A 822 -24.04 7.21 -13.20
CA GLU A 822 -25.03 6.59 -14.09
C GLU A 822 -24.47 5.42 -14.89
N VAL A 823 -25.24 4.33 -14.95
CA VAL A 823 -24.99 3.25 -15.91
C VAL A 823 -25.11 3.77 -17.33
N GLU A 824 -24.44 3.11 -18.27
CA GLU A 824 -24.51 3.49 -19.67
C GLU A 824 -25.97 3.49 -20.20
N PRO A 825 -26.49 4.61 -20.75
CA PRO A 825 -27.89 4.72 -21.17
C PRO A 825 -28.31 3.75 -22.28
N ARG A 826 -27.35 3.20 -23.04
CA ARG A 826 -27.60 2.17 -24.07
C ARG A 826 -28.01 0.83 -23.46
N LEU A 827 -27.67 0.59 -22.19
CA LEU A 827 -28.03 -0.62 -21.45
C LEU A 827 -29.44 -0.56 -20.86
N ALA A 828 -30.11 0.59 -20.90
CA ALA A 828 -31.36 0.86 -20.19
C ALA A 828 -32.51 -0.13 -20.48
N HIS A 829 -32.45 -0.90 -21.56
CA HIS A 829 -33.45 -1.92 -21.92
C HIS A 829 -33.00 -3.37 -21.68
N GLY A 830 -31.80 -3.60 -21.14
CA GLY A 830 -31.26 -4.92 -20.80
C GLY A 830 -31.04 -5.09 -19.29
N THR A 831 -31.84 -5.94 -18.65
CA THR A 831 -31.79 -6.17 -17.19
C THR A 831 -30.41 -6.62 -16.73
N ASP A 832 -29.88 -7.70 -17.31
CA ASP A 832 -28.65 -8.33 -16.83
C ASP A 832 -27.42 -7.47 -17.11
N ALA A 833 -27.39 -6.82 -18.27
CA ALA A 833 -26.32 -5.90 -18.64
C ALA A 833 -26.29 -4.66 -17.73
N THR A 834 -27.47 -4.09 -17.42
CA THR A 834 -27.59 -2.98 -16.47
C THR A 834 -27.12 -3.38 -15.07
N ALA A 835 -27.53 -4.54 -14.57
CA ALA A 835 -27.13 -5.02 -13.25
C ALA A 835 -25.63 -5.38 -13.18
N ALA A 836 -25.07 -5.92 -14.26
CA ALA A 836 -23.64 -6.19 -14.36
C ALA A 836 -22.82 -4.91 -14.31
N GLU A 837 -23.20 -3.90 -15.10
CA GLU A 837 -22.52 -2.61 -15.10
C GLU A 837 -22.66 -1.89 -13.75
N ALA A 838 -23.83 -1.97 -13.11
CA ALA A 838 -24.04 -1.40 -11.79
C ALA A 838 -23.10 -1.99 -10.72
N ARG A 839 -22.88 -3.32 -10.75
CA ARG A 839 -21.88 -3.97 -9.88
C ARG A 839 -20.47 -3.49 -10.19
N HIS A 840 -20.15 -3.39 -11.47
CA HIS A 840 -18.82 -2.97 -11.90
C HIS A 840 -18.53 -1.53 -11.46
N LEU A 841 -19.46 -0.58 -11.66
CA LEU A 841 -19.32 0.80 -11.19
C LEU A 841 -19.24 0.89 -9.66
N SER A 842 -20.03 0.09 -8.92
CA SER A 842 -19.94 0.04 -7.46
C SER A 842 -18.57 -0.42 -6.98
N TRP A 843 -18.00 -1.45 -7.62
CA TRP A 843 -16.66 -1.95 -7.33
C TRP A 843 -15.58 -0.94 -7.75
N LEU A 844 -15.75 -0.28 -8.89
CA LEU A 844 -14.77 0.64 -9.42
C LEU A 844 -14.70 1.92 -8.57
N VAL A 845 -15.83 2.48 -8.14
CA VAL A 845 -15.83 3.68 -7.29
C VAL A 845 -15.35 3.34 -5.87
N ASP A 846 -15.82 2.23 -5.30
CA ASP A 846 -15.46 1.73 -3.96
C ASP A 846 -15.61 2.79 -2.85
N ARG A 847 -16.79 3.42 -2.77
CA ARG A 847 -17.15 4.36 -1.70
C ARG A 847 -18.55 4.08 -1.17
N PRO A 848 -18.75 4.06 0.16
CA PRO A 848 -20.04 3.71 0.78
C PRO A 848 -21.12 4.75 0.50
N ASN A 849 -20.74 5.99 0.19
CA ASN A 849 -21.64 7.10 -0.10
C ASN A 849 -21.86 7.33 -1.62
N THR A 850 -21.85 6.25 -2.39
CA THR A 850 -22.15 6.26 -3.84
C THR A 850 -23.50 5.63 -4.15
N LEU A 851 -24.26 6.26 -5.06
CA LEU A 851 -25.51 5.73 -5.60
C LEU A 851 -25.34 5.37 -7.07
N ILE A 852 -25.59 4.12 -7.43
CA ILE A 852 -25.62 3.72 -8.83
C ILE A 852 -26.94 4.16 -9.45
N LYS A 853 -26.85 4.96 -10.50
CA LYS A 853 -28.00 5.58 -11.11
C LYS A 853 -28.52 4.74 -12.27
N ILE A 854 -29.78 4.30 -12.18
CA ILE A 854 -30.40 3.35 -13.11
C ILE A 854 -31.72 3.92 -13.66
N PRO A 855 -31.89 4.01 -14.99
CA PRO A 855 -33.15 4.42 -15.62
C PRO A 855 -34.34 3.52 -15.26
N ALA A 856 -35.49 4.11 -14.94
CA ALA A 856 -36.73 3.43 -14.59
C ALA A 856 -37.48 2.85 -15.81
N THR A 857 -36.78 2.20 -16.75
CA THR A 857 -37.44 1.45 -17.81
C THR A 857 -38.04 0.17 -17.26
N ARG A 858 -38.89 -0.54 -18.02
CA ARG A 858 -39.40 -1.85 -17.61
C ARG A 858 -38.28 -2.86 -17.29
N ALA A 859 -37.18 -2.83 -18.03
CA ALA A 859 -36.02 -3.67 -17.76
C ALA A 859 -35.21 -3.13 -16.56
N GLY A 860 -35.06 -1.81 -16.48
CA GLY A 860 -34.40 -1.12 -15.38
C GLY A 860 -35.03 -1.42 -14.03
N LEU A 861 -36.37 -1.50 -13.93
CA LEU A 861 -37.06 -1.91 -12.70
C LEU A 861 -36.58 -3.26 -12.16
N ARG A 862 -36.38 -4.24 -13.05
CA ARG A 862 -35.85 -5.55 -12.66
C ARG A 862 -34.40 -5.46 -12.22
N ALA A 863 -33.58 -4.67 -12.94
CA ALA A 863 -32.19 -4.44 -12.58
C ALA A 863 -32.06 -3.75 -11.22
N ILE A 864 -32.92 -2.77 -10.92
CA ILE A 864 -32.98 -2.07 -9.62
C ILE A 864 -33.22 -3.07 -8.49
N THR A 865 -34.21 -3.96 -8.62
CA THR A 865 -34.46 -5.02 -7.64
C THR A 865 -33.24 -5.92 -7.44
N GLU A 866 -32.55 -6.32 -8.52
CA GLU A 866 -31.36 -7.15 -8.44
C GLU A 866 -30.18 -6.46 -7.75
N VAL A 867 -29.92 -5.20 -8.10
CA VAL A 867 -28.81 -4.39 -7.60
C VAL A 867 -28.98 -4.08 -6.11
N ILE A 868 -30.19 -3.65 -5.70
CA ILE A 868 -30.51 -3.45 -4.28
C ILE A 868 -30.39 -4.77 -3.52
N GLY A 869 -30.84 -5.89 -4.11
CA GLY A 869 -30.69 -7.23 -3.53
C GLY A 869 -29.24 -7.66 -3.32
N LEU A 870 -28.26 -6.99 -3.92
CA LEU A 870 -26.82 -7.20 -3.70
C LEU A 870 -26.24 -6.26 -2.63
N GLY A 871 -27.05 -5.40 -2.01
CA GLY A 871 -26.59 -4.42 -1.04
C GLY A 871 -26.08 -3.11 -1.65
N ILE A 872 -26.31 -2.89 -2.95
CA ILE A 872 -25.84 -1.70 -3.64
C ILE A 872 -26.94 -0.63 -3.63
N SER A 873 -26.59 0.57 -3.19
CA SER A 873 -27.50 1.72 -3.10
C SER A 873 -27.74 2.35 -4.48
N VAL A 874 -28.98 2.79 -4.77
CA VAL A 874 -29.42 3.14 -6.13
C VAL A 874 -30.11 4.51 -6.21
N ASN A 875 -29.73 5.32 -7.20
CA ASN A 875 -30.48 6.50 -7.66
C ASN A 875 -31.35 6.11 -8.86
N VAL A 876 -32.65 5.94 -8.70
CA VAL A 876 -33.54 5.60 -9.82
C VAL A 876 -33.85 6.84 -10.63
N THR A 877 -33.65 6.83 -11.95
CA THR A 877 -33.79 8.03 -12.79
C THR A 877 -34.77 7.89 -13.96
N LEU A 878 -35.03 8.98 -14.67
CA LEU A 878 -36.00 9.11 -15.76
C LEU A 878 -37.45 8.74 -15.36
N ILE A 879 -37.89 9.22 -14.20
CA ILE A 879 -39.28 9.08 -13.74
C ILE A 879 -40.09 10.31 -14.15
N PHE A 880 -41.17 10.09 -14.90
CA PHE A 880 -42.09 11.15 -15.36
C PHE A 880 -43.55 10.89 -14.92
N SER A 881 -43.93 9.63 -14.70
CA SER A 881 -45.31 9.23 -14.42
C SER A 881 -45.49 8.71 -12.99
N LEU A 882 -46.67 8.97 -12.41
CA LEU A 882 -47.07 8.43 -11.10
C LEU A 882 -47.13 6.89 -11.11
N GLU A 883 -47.55 6.30 -12.23
CA GLU A 883 -47.57 4.85 -12.41
C GLU A 883 -46.16 4.27 -12.34
N ARG A 884 -45.21 4.86 -13.08
CA ARG A 884 -43.82 4.41 -13.04
C ARG A 884 -43.24 4.52 -11.64
N TYR A 885 -43.53 5.59 -10.92
CA TYR A 885 -43.01 5.73 -9.57
C TYR A 885 -43.52 4.67 -8.60
N ARG A 886 -44.80 4.32 -8.67
CA ARG A 886 -45.32 3.20 -7.88
C ARG A 886 -44.59 1.90 -8.19
N GLN A 887 -44.25 1.65 -9.46
CA GLN A 887 -43.44 0.49 -9.87
C GLN A 887 -41.99 0.59 -9.37
N VAL A 888 -41.41 1.79 -9.30
CA VAL A 888 -40.07 2.03 -8.73
C VAL A 888 -40.05 1.73 -7.23
N MET A 889 -41.04 2.21 -6.47
CA MET A 889 -41.16 1.90 -5.04
C MET A 889 -41.37 0.39 -4.83
N ASP A 890 -42.17 -0.27 -5.66
CA ASP A 890 -42.34 -1.73 -5.61
C ASP A 890 -41.02 -2.48 -5.86
N ALA A 891 -40.26 -2.07 -6.89
CA ALA A 891 -38.95 -2.64 -7.19
C ALA A 891 -37.93 -2.42 -6.06
N TYR A 892 -37.97 -1.27 -5.40
CA TYR A 892 -37.14 -0.95 -4.23
C TYR A 892 -37.45 -1.87 -3.04
N LEU A 893 -38.73 -1.99 -2.69
CA LEU A 893 -39.17 -2.87 -1.59
C LEU A 893 -38.82 -4.34 -1.88
N ALA A 894 -38.99 -4.79 -3.13
CA ALA A 894 -38.59 -6.14 -3.56
C ALA A 894 -37.08 -6.36 -3.45
N GLY A 895 -36.28 -5.35 -3.77
CA GLY A 895 -34.82 -5.40 -3.64
C GLY A 895 -34.38 -5.53 -2.17
N LEU A 896 -34.99 -4.75 -1.26
CA LEU A 896 -34.72 -4.85 0.17
C LEU A 896 -35.13 -6.22 0.74
N GLU A 897 -36.25 -6.77 0.29
CA GLU A 897 -36.68 -8.12 0.66
C GLU A 897 -35.65 -9.18 0.21
N LYS A 898 -35.11 -9.04 -1.01
CA LYS A 898 -34.06 -9.91 -1.53
C LYS A 898 -32.73 -9.76 -0.79
N ALA A 899 -32.35 -8.53 -0.42
CA ALA A 899 -31.16 -8.27 0.38
C ALA A 899 -31.27 -8.92 1.76
N ARG A 900 -32.45 -8.83 2.39
CA ARG A 900 -32.76 -9.49 3.65
C ARG A 900 -32.66 -11.01 3.54
N GLU A 901 -33.21 -11.60 2.48
CA GLU A 901 -33.11 -13.05 2.23
C GLU A 901 -31.64 -13.52 2.09
N ARG A 902 -30.75 -12.62 1.69
CA ARG A 902 -29.30 -12.85 1.59
C ARG A 902 -28.53 -12.51 2.88
N GLY A 903 -29.21 -12.11 3.95
CA GLY A 903 -28.57 -11.75 5.22
C GLY A 903 -27.82 -10.42 5.21
N LEU A 904 -28.13 -9.51 4.29
CA LEU A 904 -27.50 -8.20 4.21
C LEU A 904 -28.12 -7.20 5.19
N ASP A 905 -27.30 -6.26 5.66
CA ASP A 905 -27.70 -5.17 6.54
C ASP A 905 -28.47 -4.09 5.77
N LEU A 906 -29.79 -4.03 5.99
CA LEU A 906 -30.68 -3.10 5.28
C LEU A 906 -30.43 -1.64 5.66
N SER A 907 -29.78 -1.37 6.80
CA SER A 907 -29.47 0.00 7.24
C SER A 907 -28.41 0.67 6.37
N LYS A 908 -27.64 -0.13 5.62
CA LYS A 908 -26.59 0.33 4.69
C LYS A 908 -27.11 0.55 3.26
N ILE A 909 -28.36 0.19 2.99
CA ILE A 909 -28.96 0.28 1.66
C ILE A 909 -29.82 1.53 1.59
N HIS A 910 -29.50 2.42 0.66
CA HIS A 910 -30.18 3.69 0.45
C HIS A 910 -30.67 3.82 -0.99
N SER A 911 -31.72 4.61 -1.19
CA SER A 911 -32.19 4.93 -2.52
C SER A 911 -32.86 6.29 -2.60
N VAL A 912 -32.69 6.94 -3.75
CA VAL A 912 -33.45 8.13 -4.15
C VAL A 912 -34.14 7.87 -5.49
N ALA A 913 -35.26 8.53 -5.75
CA ALA A 913 -36.04 8.39 -6.98
C ALA A 913 -36.20 9.73 -7.69
N SER A 914 -35.43 9.92 -8.76
CA SER A 914 -35.31 11.18 -9.53
C SER A 914 -36.47 11.39 -10.51
N PHE A 915 -37.34 12.33 -10.16
CA PHE A 915 -38.48 12.81 -10.94
C PHE A 915 -38.19 14.11 -11.67
N PHE A 916 -38.41 14.13 -12.99
CA PHE A 916 -38.08 15.27 -13.83
C PHE A 916 -39.26 16.25 -13.92
N VAL A 917 -39.19 17.36 -13.17
CA VAL A 917 -40.34 18.25 -12.96
C VAL A 917 -40.55 19.22 -14.14
N SER A 918 -39.56 20.06 -14.45
CA SER A 918 -39.71 21.10 -15.50
C SER A 918 -39.95 20.55 -16.91
N ARG A 919 -39.50 19.32 -17.19
CA ARG A 919 -39.72 18.67 -18.49
C ARG A 919 -41.20 18.37 -18.74
N VAL A 920 -41.97 18.11 -17.68
CA VAL A 920 -43.42 17.89 -17.76
C VAL A 920 -44.13 19.19 -18.14
N ASP A 921 -43.79 20.30 -17.47
CA ASP A 921 -44.36 21.61 -17.83
C ASP A 921 -43.93 22.04 -19.24
N THR A 922 -42.67 21.85 -19.63
CA THR A 922 -42.18 22.22 -20.96
C THR A 922 -43.00 21.57 -22.08
N GLU A 923 -43.30 20.27 -21.96
CA GLU A 923 -44.08 19.55 -22.98
C GLU A 923 -45.58 19.88 -22.91
N ILE A 924 -46.14 20.09 -21.71
CA ILE A 924 -47.56 20.43 -21.55
C ILE A 924 -47.85 21.85 -22.00
N ASP A 925 -47.00 22.81 -21.64
CA ASP A 925 -47.13 24.21 -22.03
C ASP A 925 -47.06 24.34 -23.55
N LYS A 926 -46.16 23.62 -24.22
CA LYS A 926 -46.12 23.52 -25.69
C LYS A 926 -47.45 23.04 -26.29
N ARG A 927 -48.11 22.06 -25.67
CA ARG A 927 -49.42 21.56 -26.12
C ARG A 927 -50.55 22.56 -25.81
N LEU A 928 -50.51 23.23 -24.66
CA LEU A 928 -51.47 24.27 -24.27
C LEU A 928 -51.37 25.49 -25.19
N GLU A 929 -50.16 25.92 -25.54
CA GLU A 929 -49.91 27.01 -26.49
C GLU A 929 -50.48 26.70 -27.88
N ALA A 930 -50.36 25.45 -28.32
CA ALA A 930 -50.94 25.00 -29.59
C ALA A 930 -52.48 25.06 -29.63
N LEU A 931 -53.16 25.04 -28.46
CA LEU A 931 -54.61 25.22 -28.38
C LEU A 931 -55.02 26.69 -28.50
N GLY A 932 -54.17 27.62 -28.03
CA GLY A 932 -54.37 29.07 -28.17
C GLY A 932 -55.59 29.66 -27.45
N THR A 933 -56.20 28.95 -26.51
CA THR A 933 -57.38 29.42 -25.75
C THR A 933 -56.98 30.09 -24.42
N PRO A 934 -57.75 31.09 -23.94
CA PRO A 934 -57.53 31.68 -22.61
C PRO A 934 -57.57 30.64 -21.48
N GLU A 935 -58.43 29.63 -21.60
CA GLU A 935 -58.57 28.54 -20.65
C GLU A 935 -57.31 27.64 -20.62
N ALA A 936 -56.69 27.38 -21.77
CA ALA A 936 -55.43 26.65 -21.85
C ALA A 936 -54.26 27.46 -21.29
N ALA A 937 -54.20 28.76 -21.58
CA ALA A 937 -53.17 29.65 -21.06
C ALA A 937 -53.16 29.69 -19.52
N ALA A 938 -54.32 29.60 -18.88
CA ALA A 938 -54.44 29.59 -17.42
C ALA A 938 -53.90 28.30 -16.74
N LEU A 939 -53.62 27.23 -17.49
CA LEU A 939 -53.09 25.96 -16.98
C LEU A 939 -51.56 25.84 -17.07
N ARG A 940 -50.91 26.81 -17.72
CA ARG A 940 -49.46 26.83 -17.93
C ARG A 940 -48.65 26.76 -16.64
N GLY A 941 -47.57 25.97 -16.65
CA GLY A 941 -46.61 25.84 -15.55
C GLY A 941 -47.17 25.18 -14.28
N LYS A 942 -48.36 24.59 -14.32
CA LYS A 942 -49.00 23.94 -13.15
C LYS A 942 -48.81 22.43 -13.11
N ALA A 943 -48.52 21.80 -14.25
CA ALA A 943 -48.61 20.36 -14.41
C ALA A 943 -47.44 19.62 -13.76
N GLY A 944 -46.22 20.15 -13.87
CA GLY A 944 -45.01 19.59 -13.25
C GLY A 944 -45.10 19.59 -11.72
N ILE A 945 -45.53 20.72 -11.14
CA ILE A 945 -45.76 20.84 -9.69
C ILE A 945 -46.89 19.91 -9.23
N ALA A 946 -48.00 19.87 -9.96
CA ALA A 946 -49.11 18.96 -9.64
C ALA A 946 -48.66 17.49 -9.67
N ASN A 947 -47.88 17.11 -10.68
CA ASN A 947 -47.32 15.77 -10.81
C ASN A 947 -46.39 15.41 -9.65
N ALA A 948 -45.48 16.31 -9.26
CA ALA A 948 -44.57 16.09 -8.14
C ALA A 948 -45.29 16.03 -6.77
N ARG A 949 -46.32 16.86 -6.56
CA ARG A 949 -47.17 16.80 -5.36
C ARG A 949 -47.88 15.46 -5.22
N LEU A 950 -48.42 14.92 -6.32
CA LEU A 950 -49.06 13.61 -6.32
C LEU A 950 -48.05 12.46 -6.21
N ALA A 951 -46.82 12.64 -6.69
CA ALA A 951 -45.74 11.69 -6.45
C ALA A 951 -45.36 11.64 -4.97
N TYR A 952 -45.26 12.79 -4.31
CA TYR A 952 -45.00 12.87 -2.88
C TYR A 952 -46.17 12.25 -2.06
N GLN A 953 -47.42 12.44 -2.49
CA GLN A 953 -48.56 11.73 -1.91
C GLN A 953 -48.40 10.21 -2.01
N ALA A 954 -48.02 9.68 -3.18
CA ALA A 954 -47.79 8.25 -3.35
C ALA A 954 -46.63 7.74 -2.47
N TYR A 955 -45.61 8.57 -2.23
CA TYR A 955 -44.53 8.29 -1.27
C TYR A 955 -45.08 8.19 0.17
N GLU A 956 -45.95 9.11 0.59
CA GLU A 956 -46.57 9.05 1.92
C GLU A 956 -47.49 7.83 2.08
N GLU A 957 -48.22 7.43 1.03
CA GLU A 957 -49.03 6.20 1.02
C GLU A 957 -48.19 4.94 1.27
N VAL A 958 -46.94 4.90 0.79
CA VAL A 958 -46.05 3.73 0.95
C VAL A 958 -45.25 3.79 2.24
N PHE A 959 -44.59 4.92 2.50
CA PHE A 959 -43.58 5.07 3.56
C PHE A 959 -44.09 5.81 4.81
N GLY A 960 -45.31 6.33 4.78
CA GLY A 960 -45.93 7.12 5.85
C GLY A 960 -45.47 8.58 5.85
N SER A 961 -46.37 9.49 6.21
CA SER A 961 -46.10 10.93 6.30
C SER A 961 -45.21 11.26 7.50
N ALA A 962 -44.49 12.38 7.41
CA ALA A 962 -43.57 12.82 8.46
C ALA A 962 -44.28 13.22 9.77
N ASP A 963 -45.50 13.72 9.67
CA ASP A 963 -46.35 14.12 10.80
C ASP A 963 -47.20 12.96 11.39
N GLY A 964 -47.10 11.76 10.81
CA GLY A 964 -47.85 10.59 11.23
C GLY A 964 -49.34 10.58 10.84
N SER A 965 -49.82 11.57 10.06
CA SER A 965 -51.21 11.64 9.59
C SER A 965 -51.57 10.55 8.58
N THR A 966 -50.61 10.07 7.79
CA THR A 966 -50.75 8.97 6.84
C THR A 966 -49.89 7.78 7.31
N PRO A 967 -50.49 6.64 7.68
CA PRO A 967 -49.73 5.46 8.09
C PRO A 967 -49.00 4.85 6.88
N SER A 968 -47.81 4.29 7.12
CA SER A 968 -47.10 3.57 6.07
C SER A 968 -47.78 2.25 5.70
N SER A 969 -47.50 1.77 4.49
CA SER A 969 -47.92 0.43 4.06
C SER A 969 -47.42 -0.68 5.00
N GLN A 970 -48.17 -1.78 5.11
CA GLN A 970 -47.77 -2.93 5.92
C GLN A 970 -46.43 -3.51 5.48
N ARG A 971 -46.17 -3.53 4.17
CA ARG A 971 -44.91 -4.00 3.58
C ARG A 971 -43.72 -3.17 4.04
N TRP A 972 -43.84 -1.83 4.01
CA TRP A 972 -42.80 -0.94 4.53
C TRP A 972 -42.61 -1.09 6.04
N ALA A 973 -43.69 -1.16 6.81
CA ALA A 973 -43.59 -1.28 8.27
C ALA A 973 -42.78 -2.52 8.73
N VAL A 974 -42.79 -3.60 7.95
CA VAL A 974 -41.94 -4.78 8.20
C VAL A 974 -40.46 -4.47 7.97
N LEU A 975 -40.11 -3.86 6.84
CA LEU A 975 -38.73 -3.53 6.49
C LEU A 975 -38.15 -2.43 7.39
N HIS A 976 -38.96 -1.45 7.78
CA HIS A 976 -38.55 -0.38 8.70
C HIS A 976 -38.16 -0.91 10.08
N ARG A 977 -38.85 -1.95 10.59
CA ARG A 977 -38.46 -2.63 11.84
C ARG A 977 -37.13 -3.37 11.74
N LEU A 978 -36.65 -3.62 10.52
CA LEU A 978 -35.35 -4.19 10.21
C LEU A 978 -34.33 -3.11 9.84
N HIS A 979 -34.58 -1.86 10.27
CA HIS A 979 -33.70 -0.71 10.07
C HIS A 979 -33.47 -0.32 8.60
N ALA A 980 -34.37 -0.70 7.67
CA ALA A 980 -34.28 -0.24 6.29
C ALA A 980 -34.56 1.27 6.14
N ASN A 981 -33.92 1.90 5.15
CA ASN A 981 -34.09 3.33 4.83
C ASN A 981 -35.24 3.59 3.86
N LYS A 982 -35.96 4.73 3.99
CA LYS A 982 -36.99 5.12 3.02
C LYS A 982 -36.34 5.48 1.68
N GLN A 983 -36.94 5.08 0.56
CA GLN A 983 -36.55 5.63 -0.74
C GLN A 983 -37.06 7.08 -0.83
N ARG A 984 -36.15 8.04 -0.94
CA ARG A 984 -36.50 9.46 -0.90
C ARG A 984 -36.91 9.97 -2.29
N PRO A 985 -38.00 10.73 -2.45
CA PRO A 985 -38.28 11.43 -3.69
C PRO A 985 -37.19 12.45 -3.98
N LEU A 986 -36.70 12.48 -5.22
CA LEU A 986 -35.73 13.46 -5.69
C LEU A 986 -36.36 14.29 -6.82
N TRP A 987 -36.40 15.61 -6.68
CA TRP A 987 -36.85 16.52 -7.74
C TRP A 987 -35.67 16.90 -8.61
N ALA A 988 -35.68 16.40 -9.85
CA ALA A 988 -34.68 16.62 -10.88
C ALA A 988 -35.16 17.63 -11.92
N SER A 989 -34.20 18.25 -12.63
CA SER A 989 -34.48 19.26 -13.64
C SER A 989 -35.27 20.43 -13.06
N THR A 990 -34.83 21.00 -11.94
CA THR A 990 -35.52 22.12 -11.25
C THR A 990 -35.18 23.49 -11.82
N GLY A 991 -34.26 23.57 -12.79
CA GLY A 991 -34.04 24.78 -13.57
C GLY A 991 -35.25 25.13 -14.44
N VAL A 992 -35.69 26.38 -14.34
CA VAL A 992 -36.85 26.92 -15.06
C VAL A 992 -36.47 27.27 -16.50
N LYS A 993 -37.27 26.81 -17.47
CA LYS A 993 -36.99 26.99 -18.92
C LYS A 993 -37.75 28.14 -19.55
N ASP A 994 -38.88 28.52 -18.95
CA ASP A 994 -39.68 29.65 -19.38
C ASP A 994 -39.36 30.87 -18.51
N PRO A 995 -38.79 31.95 -19.07
CA PRO A 995 -38.43 33.15 -18.31
C PRO A 995 -39.65 33.88 -17.73
N ALA A 996 -40.88 33.53 -18.12
CA ALA A 996 -42.10 34.07 -17.52
C ALA A 996 -42.40 33.48 -16.13
N TYR A 997 -41.75 32.38 -15.75
CA TYR A 997 -41.88 31.77 -14.43
C TYR A 997 -40.77 32.25 -13.49
N PRO A 998 -41.02 32.37 -12.17
CA PRO A 998 -39.96 32.58 -11.20
C PRO A 998 -38.90 31.49 -11.32
N ASP A 999 -37.63 31.86 -11.40
CA ASP A 999 -36.47 30.96 -11.55
C ASP A 999 -36.25 30.00 -10.36
N THR A 1000 -36.85 30.29 -9.20
CA THR A 1000 -36.89 29.43 -8.00
C THR A 1000 -38.15 28.56 -7.87
N ARG A 1001 -39.10 28.65 -8.82
CA ARG A 1001 -40.45 28.05 -8.73
C ARG A 1001 -40.46 26.59 -8.28
N TYR A 1002 -39.66 25.72 -8.91
CA TYR A 1002 -39.67 24.28 -8.59
C TYR A 1002 -39.01 23.95 -7.26
N VAL A 1003 -38.24 24.87 -6.69
CA VAL A 1003 -37.65 24.73 -5.36
C VAL A 1003 -38.67 25.17 -4.30
N THR A 1004 -39.25 26.36 -4.46
CA THR A 1004 -40.16 26.97 -3.46
C THR A 1004 -41.53 26.29 -3.40
N GLU A 1005 -42.05 25.79 -4.53
CA GLU A 1005 -43.37 25.14 -4.59
C GLU A 1005 -43.36 23.66 -4.16
N LEU A 1006 -42.18 23.04 -4.05
CA LEU A 1006 -41.99 21.60 -3.78
C LEU A 1006 -41.15 21.33 -2.52
N VAL A 1007 -41.35 22.10 -1.46
CA VAL A 1007 -40.71 21.92 -0.16
C VAL A 1007 -41.50 20.93 0.69
N ALA A 1008 -40.88 19.81 1.07
CA ALA A 1008 -41.44 18.86 2.02
C ALA A 1008 -40.33 18.05 2.74
N PRO A 1009 -40.56 17.54 3.95
CA PRO A 1009 -39.56 16.74 4.66
C PRO A 1009 -39.16 15.46 3.92
N GLY A 1010 -37.86 15.17 3.89
CA GLY A 1010 -37.35 13.88 3.40
C GLY A 1010 -37.20 13.79 1.88
N ILE A 1011 -37.42 14.88 1.14
CA ILE A 1011 -37.12 14.94 -0.30
C ILE A 1011 -35.66 15.34 -0.54
N VAL A 1012 -35.19 15.12 -1.76
CA VAL A 1012 -33.94 15.65 -2.30
C VAL A 1012 -34.28 16.60 -3.44
N ASN A 1013 -33.58 17.72 -3.57
CA ASN A 1013 -33.72 18.64 -4.69
C ASN A 1013 -32.36 18.81 -5.37
N THR A 1014 -32.25 18.39 -6.63
CA THR A 1014 -31.02 18.59 -7.41
C THR A 1014 -31.13 19.89 -8.18
N MET A 1015 -30.20 20.81 -7.94
CA MET A 1015 -30.21 22.15 -8.51
C MET A 1015 -28.97 22.36 -9.38
N PRO A 1016 -29.15 22.84 -10.63
CA PRO A 1016 -28.06 23.52 -11.34
C PRO A 1016 -27.57 24.71 -10.51
N GLU A 1017 -26.31 25.08 -10.65
CA GLU A 1017 -25.70 26.15 -9.85
C GLU A 1017 -26.49 27.48 -9.92
N ALA A 1018 -26.96 27.86 -11.10
CA ALA A 1018 -27.81 29.06 -11.27
C ALA A 1018 -29.12 29.00 -10.45
N THR A 1019 -29.74 27.83 -10.31
CA THR A 1019 -30.95 27.65 -9.49
C THR A 1019 -30.61 27.65 -8.00
N LEU A 1020 -29.46 27.08 -7.61
CA LEU A 1020 -28.95 27.14 -6.24
C LEU A 1020 -28.68 28.59 -5.83
N GLU A 1021 -28.04 29.38 -6.70
CA GLU A 1021 -27.75 30.80 -6.49
C GLU A 1021 -29.02 31.65 -6.42
N ALA A 1022 -29.96 31.48 -7.36
CA ALA A 1022 -31.25 32.18 -7.33
C ALA A 1022 -32.03 31.87 -6.05
N THR A 1023 -32.01 30.60 -5.61
CA THR A 1023 -32.64 30.21 -4.35
C THR A 1023 -31.96 30.88 -3.16
N ALA A 1024 -30.64 30.91 -3.12
CA ALA A 1024 -29.88 31.58 -2.05
C ALA A 1024 -30.14 33.09 -2.00
N ASP A 1025 -30.37 33.72 -3.15
CA ASP A 1025 -30.59 35.16 -3.26
C ASP A 1025 -32.01 35.57 -2.87
N HIS A 1026 -33.05 34.89 -3.38
CA HIS A 1026 -34.44 35.33 -3.23
C HIS A 1026 -35.48 34.19 -3.12
N GLY A 1027 -35.08 32.99 -2.69
CA GLY A 1027 -35.99 31.86 -2.49
C GLY A 1027 -36.99 32.05 -1.34
N GLU A 1028 -38.30 31.98 -1.63
CA GLU A 1028 -39.36 32.10 -0.61
C GLU A 1028 -39.70 30.74 0.04
N ILE A 1029 -39.08 30.39 1.18
CA ILE A 1029 -39.25 29.08 1.83
C ILE A 1029 -40.15 29.12 3.08
N ASN A 1030 -41.47 28.99 2.88
CA ASN A 1030 -42.48 29.14 3.95
C ASN A 1030 -42.89 27.83 4.65
N GLY A 1031 -41.97 26.87 4.78
CA GLY A 1031 -42.24 25.54 5.36
C GLY A 1031 -42.71 24.53 4.32
N ASN A 1032 -43.50 23.53 4.72
CA ASN A 1032 -43.97 22.48 3.82
C ASN A 1032 -45.03 23.02 2.85
N SER A 1033 -44.67 23.15 1.57
CA SER A 1033 -45.53 23.68 0.49
C SER A 1033 -46.35 22.59 -0.22
N ILE A 1034 -46.10 21.32 0.08
CA ILE A 1034 -46.79 20.18 -0.54
C ILE A 1034 -47.99 19.73 0.31
N ALA A 1035 -47.87 19.78 1.65
CA ALA A 1035 -48.92 19.34 2.55
C ALA A 1035 -50.27 20.05 2.27
N GLY A 1036 -51.35 19.28 2.16
CA GLY A 1036 -52.70 19.81 1.93
C GLY A 1036 -53.02 20.24 0.48
N THR A 1037 -52.10 20.07 -0.47
CA THR A 1037 -52.28 20.52 -1.86
C THR A 1037 -52.71 19.42 -2.84
N TYR A 1038 -52.88 18.18 -2.38
CA TYR A 1038 -53.10 17.03 -3.26
C TYR A 1038 -54.39 17.10 -4.09
N GLU A 1039 -55.51 17.53 -3.50
CA GLU A 1039 -56.78 17.69 -4.24
C GLU A 1039 -56.68 18.78 -5.32
N GLN A 1040 -55.97 19.87 -5.02
CA GLN A 1040 -55.69 20.92 -6.01
C GLN A 1040 -54.82 20.38 -7.15
N ALA A 1041 -53.81 19.57 -6.84
CA ALA A 1041 -52.95 18.95 -7.85
C ALA A 1041 -53.74 18.01 -8.78
N ARG A 1042 -54.68 17.20 -8.25
CA ARG A 1042 -55.58 16.37 -9.06
C ARG A 1042 -56.46 17.23 -9.95
N ALA A 1043 -57.07 18.27 -9.40
CA ALA A 1043 -57.91 19.19 -10.16
C ALA A 1043 -57.14 19.89 -11.31
N HIS A 1044 -55.85 20.20 -11.13
CA HIS A 1044 -55.00 20.74 -12.19
C HIS A 1044 -54.77 19.73 -13.32
N LEU A 1045 -54.51 18.45 -13.01
CA LEU A 1045 -54.35 17.41 -14.04
C LEU A 1045 -55.69 17.10 -14.74
N ASP A 1046 -56.79 17.01 -14.01
CA ASP A 1046 -58.14 16.83 -14.58
C ASP A 1046 -58.54 17.99 -15.50
N ALA A 1047 -58.10 19.22 -15.18
CA ALA A 1047 -58.33 20.38 -16.03
C ALA A 1047 -57.58 20.28 -17.36
N LEU A 1048 -56.39 19.67 -17.40
CA LEU A 1048 -55.66 19.41 -18.65
C LEU A 1048 -56.40 18.40 -19.53
N GLU A 1049 -56.94 17.33 -18.93
CA GLU A 1049 -57.73 16.34 -19.67
C GLU A 1049 -58.98 16.96 -20.29
N LYS A 1050 -59.63 17.89 -19.59
CA LYS A 1050 -60.78 18.66 -20.12
C LYS A 1050 -60.40 19.56 -21.31
N GLN A 1051 -59.13 19.97 -21.43
CA GLN A 1051 -58.61 20.68 -22.60
C GLN A 1051 -58.14 19.73 -23.73
N GLY A 1052 -58.31 18.42 -23.57
CA GLY A 1052 -57.89 17.41 -24.55
C GLY A 1052 -56.42 17.03 -24.47
N ILE A 1053 -55.70 17.46 -23.43
CA ILE A 1053 -54.29 17.10 -23.21
C ILE A 1053 -54.23 15.89 -22.28
N SER A 1054 -53.89 14.73 -22.84
CA SER A 1054 -53.71 13.51 -22.05
C SER A 1054 -52.42 13.55 -21.24
N TYR A 1055 -52.54 13.55 -19.91
CA TYR A 1055 -51.41 13.39 -18.99
C TYR A 1055 -50.60 12.12 -19.31
N VAL A 1056 -51.29 10.99 -19.50
CA VAL A 1056 -50.65 9.70 -19.85
C VAL A 1056 -49.87 9.80 -21.16
N GLY A 1057 -50.45 10.44 -22.18
CA GLY A 1057 -49.78 10.63 -23.48
C GLY A 1057 -48.54 11.54 -23.41
N VAL A 1058 -48.52 12.52 -22.50
CA VAL A 1058 -47.35 13.37 -22.25
C VAL A 1058 -46.23 12.58 -21.59
N VAL A 1059 -46.52 11.91 -20.47
CA VAL A 1059 -45.48 11.22 -19.70
C VAL A 1059 -44.88 10.04 -20.47
N GLN A 1060 -45.65 9.35 -21.31
CA GLN A 1060 -45.13 8.31 -22.21
C GLN A 1060 -44.18 8.85 -23.29
N ALA A 1061 -44.49 10.03 -23.85
CA ALA A 1061 -43.59 10.69 -24.79
C ALA A 1061 -42.27 11.06 -24.11
N LEU A 1062 -42.34 11.65 -22.91
CA LEU A 1062 -41.16 12.02 -22.12
C LEU A 1062 -40.31 10.82 -21.68
N GLU A 1063 -40.94 9.69 -21.32
CA GLU A 1063 -40.22 8.43 -21.02
C GLU A 1063 -39.39 7.97 -22.23
N THR A 1064 -39.95 8.06 -23.44
CA THR A 1064 -39.27 7.64 -24.68
C THR A 1064 -38.15 8.61 -25.07
N GLU A 1065 -38.44 9.91 -25.06
CA GLU A 1065 -37.46 10.94 -25.42
C GLU A 1065 -36.32 11.08 -24.40
N GLY A 1066 -36.59 10.82 -23.12
CA GLY A 1066 -35.62 10.95 -22.04
C GLY A 1066 -34.41 10.04 -22.23
N ILE A 1067 -34.64 8.78 -22.58
CA ILE A 1067 -33.58 7.79 -22.84
C ILE A 1067 -32.78 8.19 -24.08
N GLN A 1068 -33.45 8.61 -25.15
CA GLN A 1068 -32.79 9.01 -26.39
C GLN A 1068 -31.84 10.20 -26.18
N LYS A 1069 -32.27 11.22 -25.41
CA LYS A 1069 -31.42 12.38 -25.09
C LYS A 1069 -30.16 12.00 -24.29
N PHE A 1070 -30.28 11.05 -23.36
CA PHE A 1070 -29.13 10.58 -22.58
C PHE A 1070 -28.19 9.71 -23.42
N GLN A 1071 -28.71 8.88 -24.34
CA GLN A 1071 -27.89 8.16 -25.31
C GLN A 1071 -27.11 9.11 -26.22
N GLN A 1072 -27.74 10.17 -26.74
CA GLN A 1072 -27.06 11.19 -27.55
C GLN A 1072 -25.93 11.90 -26.78
N SER A 1073 -26.16 12.23 -25.50
CA SER A 1073 -25.13 12.83 -24.65
C SER A 1073 -23.96 11.88 -24.37
N TRP A 1074 -24.28 10.59 -24.16
CA TRP A 1074 -23.27 9.55 -23.96
C TRP A 1074 -22.42 9.33 -25.22
N ASP A 1075 -23.04 9.25 -26.40
CA ASP A 1075 -22.32 9.11 -27.66
C ASP A 1075 -21.41 10.33 -27.89
N SER A 1076 -21.87 11.54 -27.54
CA SER A 1076 -21.06 12.75 -27.61
C SER A 1076 -19.87 12.74 -26.62
N LEU A 1077 -20.04 12.18 -25.42
CA LEU A 1077 -18.96 11.97 -24.46
C LEU A 1077 -17.91 10.98 -24.99
N LEU A 1078 -18.34 9.88 -25.62
CA LEU A 1078 -17.43 8.94 -26.27
C LEU A 1078 -16.65 9.61 -27.40
N GLU A 1079 -17.30 10.45 -28.22
CA GLU A 1079 -16.61 11.23 -29.25
C GLU A 1079 -15.62 12.24 -28.66
N ALA A 1080 -15.96 12.92 -27.57
CA ALA A 1080 -15.05 13.87 -26.91
C ALA A 1080 -13.77 13.16 -26.41
N VAL A 1081 -13.91 12.00 -25.75
CA VAL A 1081 -12.76 11.20 -25.33
C VAL A 1081 -11.99 10.67 -26.54
N ARG A 1082 -12.67 10.23 -27.61
CA ARG A 1082 -12.00 9.77 -28.83
C ARG A 1082 -11.21 10.89 -29.52
N ALA A 1083 -11.76 12.10 -29.60
CA ALA A 1083 -11.12 13.26 -30.19
C ALA A 1083 -9.89 13.74 -29.38
N ALA A 1084 -9.89 13.51 -28.06
CA ALA A 1084 -8.78 13.81 -27.17
C ALA A 1084 -7.65 12.76 -27.20
N ARG A 1085 -7.77 11.66 -27.96
CA ARG A 1085 -6.71 10.66 -28.13
C ARG A 1085 -5.71 11.08 -29.21
N PRO A 1086 -4.42 10.75 -29.06
CA PRO A 1086 -3.44 10.98 -30.13
C PRO A 1086 -3.81 10.19 -31.39
N LEU A 1087 -3.63 10.80 -32.57
CA LEU A 1087 -3.79 10.11 -33.86
C LEU A 1087 -2.76 8.97 -33.92
N GLN A 1088 -3.24 7.72 -34.02
CA GLN A 1088 -2.39 6.58 -34.34
C GLN A 1088 -1.78 6.80 -35.73
N HIS A 1089 -0.46 6.95 -35.78
CA HIS A 1089 0.34 6.87 -37.01
C HIS A 1089 1.07 5.55 -37.06
#